data_AF-A0A086KM82-F1
#
_entry.id   AF-A0A086KM82-F1
#
_cell.length_a   1.000
_cell.length_b   1.000
_cell.length_c   1.000
_cell.angle_alpha   90.00
_cell.angle_beta   90.00
_cell.angle_gamma   90.00
#
_symmetry.space_group_name_H-M   'P 1'
#
loop_
_entity.id
_entity.type
_entity.pdbx_description
1 polymer ?
#
loop_
_entity_poly.entity_id
_entity_poly.type
_entity_poly.pdbx_seq_one_letter_code
_entity_poly.pdbx_strand_id
1 'polypeptide(L)'
;MSSLSSSAALYSSAPLKRVDQLQFGVFSSEQLRKMSVCEVTTSELYEHGMPKANGLNDLRLGTLDYRQQCRTCNMDVKNCPGHFGHLNLVKPVYHYGFLGAVLRVLRCVCYACGKLLVDRRDPKMQHILKIRSPSRRLKHVLDACAGRKRCEGYLPLPADGMPVPLAEEGEGGCGCVQPRYFKEGPNIMVLFPDNREEGDEDVTEDIRRIFAAEEAYAVLRRISEEDLKMMGFDPERAHPASFILSTLPIPPLAVRPSVQYGSARSEDDLTLKLVDIVKTNLSLKRQGDSVPGAVLQEMVMLLQYHVTTLFDNDIPGMPVATTRGKKPIKSIRARLKGKEGRLRGNLMGKRVDFSARTVITGDPMLPIDTVGVPKSIAMTLTYPEFVTPLNIGQLRQLVKTGPFDWPGAKYVIRDDGSRFDLRHAKKGGEVVLEVGYRVERHMRDGDFVLFNRQPSLHKMSIMGHQVKILPYSTFRLNLSVTSPYNADFDGDEMNLHLAQSEETRAEIKHLMKVPKQIVSPQGNKPVMGIVQDSLLAVSKFTRRDTFLTKPMVYNLLLQIPYWSGVVPPPAILHPVPLWTGKQLFSLLLFFDSSVSGGNTKTRINMQRDVGAGLVDRKKENLFLSERDERVIIRQGELLAGKICKKIVGSASGSLIHLLWLEAGPERTKDFLSTLQKLTNYWLLHQGFTVGCKDIIANEETNEKVRDILDQAKKEVDKLIRLAHRGRLESQPGKSLRESFEARVNKELNSARERSGKVAAESLDESNNIMAMVLAGSKGSTINISQIMACVGQQNVEGKRIPFGFNERSLPHFHKFDYSPQSRGFVENSYLSGLEPHELFFHAMGGREGIIDTACKTSETG
;
A
#
# COMPACT_ATOMS: atom_id res chain seq x y z
N MET A 1 2.06 -25.66 18.05
CA MET A 1 3.40 -26.15 17.63
C MET A 1 3.30 -27.29 16.59
N SER A 2 2.29 -27.30 15.71
CA SER A 2 2.10 -28.40 14.73
C SER A 2 1.41 -28.00 13.41
N SER A 3 1.32 -26.72 13.05
CA SER A 3 0.48 -26.27 11.92
C SER A 3 1.19 -25.82 10.63
N LEU A 4 2.50 -26.07 10.47
CA LEU A 4 3.24 -25.72 9.24
C LEU A 4 3.78 -26.96 8.51
N SER A 5 2.88 -27.77 7.95
CA SER A 5 3.20 -28.70 6.86
C SER A 5 2.08 -28.71 5.82
N SER A 6 1.93 -27.57 5.15
CA SER A 6 1.24 -27.51 3.86
C SER A 6 2.29 -27.72 2.76
N SER A 7 2.18 -28.85 2.06
CA SER A 7 2.99 -29.35 0.94
C SER A 7 4.27 -30.13 1.27
N ALA A 8 4.20 -31.45 1.04
CA ALA A 8 5.19 -32.29 0.36
C ALA A 8 6.70 -32.00 0.51
N ALA A 9 7.17 -31.57 1.67
CA ALA A 9 8.60 -31.63 1.96
C ALA A 9 8.94 -33.10 2.23
N LEU A 10 9.89 -33.64 1.46
CA LEU A 10 10.52 -34.92 1.78
C LEU A 10 10.95 -34.90 3.25
N TYR A 11 10.75 -36.01 3.95
CA TYR A 11 11.16 -36.15 5.33
C TYR A 11 12.65 -35.77 5.47
N SER A 12 12.95 -34.88 6.42
CA SER A 12 14.30 -34.48 6.76
C SER A 12 14.54 -34.81 8.23
N SER A 13 15.70 -35.39 8.54
CA SER A 13 16.11 -35.67 9.91
C SER A 13 16.46 -34.40 10.70
N ALA A 14 16.66 -33.27 10.02
CA ALA A 14 17.00 -32.02 10.66
C ALA A 14 15.79 -31.45 11.45
N PRO A 15 15.99 -31.00 12.71
CA PRO A 15 14.91 -30.44 13.50
C PRO A 15 14.42 -29.10 12.92
N LEU A 16 13.10 -28.93 12.82
CA LEU A 16 12.49 -27.69 12.37
C LEU A 16 12.70 -26.59 13.42
N LYS A 17 13.42 -25.52 13.04
CA LYS A 17 13.63 -24.32 13.86
C LYS A 17 13.16 -23.07 13.11
N ARG A 18 12.67 -22.08 13.85
CA ARG A 18 12.38 -20.74 13.31
C ARG A 18 13.65 -19.90 13.34
N VAL A 19 13.78 -18.94 12.42
CA VAL A 19 14.93 -18.04 12.38
C VAL A 19 14.74 -16.97 13.44
N ASP A 20 15.55 -17.01 14.50
CA ASP A 20 15.48 -16.04 15.61
C ASP A 20 16.28 -14.76 15.31
N GLN A 21 17.44 -14.89 14.67
CA GLN A 21 18.34 -13.79 14.36
C GLN A 21 18.94 -13.92 12.95
N LEU A 22 19.12 -12.78 12.29
CA LEU A 22 19.79 -12.68 10.99
C LEU A 22 21.09 -11.91 11.16
N GLN A 23 22.22 -12.57 10.92
CA GLN A 23 23.54 -11.98 11.02
C GLN A 23 24.07 -11.65 9.61
N PHE A 24 24.42 -10.38 9.38
CA PHE A 24 25.06 -9.95 8.13
C PHE A 24 26.59 -9.97 8.26
N GLY A 25 27.26 -10.25 7.16
CA GLY A 25 28.73 -10.27 7.04
C GLY A 25 29.16 -10.26 5.57
N VAL A 26 30.47 -10.17 5.34
CA VAL A 26 31.08 -10.25 4.01
C VAL A 26 31.97 -11.48 3.95
N PHE A 27 31.77 -12.32 2.94
CA PHE A 27 32.54 -13.54 2.79
C PHE A 27 34.01 -13.24 2.48
N SER A 28 34.92 -13.87 3.22
CA SER A 28 36.33 -13.92 2.83
C SER A 28 36.53 -14.85 1.64
N SER A 29 37.62 -14.65 0.90
CA SER A 29 37.93 -15.49 -0.25
C SER A 29 38.16 -16.97 0.14
N GLU A 30 38.69 -17.20 1.34
CA GLU A 30 38.84 -18.55 1.90
C GLU A 30 37.48 -19.19 2.24
N GLN A 31 36.56 -18.42 2.84
CA GLN A 31 35.20 -18.89 3.12
C GLN A 31 34.46 -19.25 1.83
N LEU A 32 34.59 -18.41 0.78
CA LEU A 32 34.00 -18.67 -0.54
C LEU A 32 34.51 -19.97 -1.17
N ARG A 33 35.81 -20.26 -1.04
CA ARG A 33 36.39 -21.52 -1.53
C ARG A 33 35.88 -22.72 -0.74
N LYS A 34 35.79 -22.61 0.59
CA LYS A 34 35.28 -23.67 1.47
C LYS A 34 33.80 -23.99 1.22
N MET A 35 32.97 -22.99 0.92
CA MET A 35 31.54 -23.20 0.64
C MET A 35 31.26 -23.66 -0.79
N SER A 36 32.22 -23.49 -1.71
CA SER A 36 32.02 -23.75 -3.13
C SER A 36 32.12 -25.23 -3.45
N VAL A 37 31.20 -25.74 -4.27
CA VAL A 37 31.22 -27.14 -4.74
C VAL A 37 32.03 -27.37 -6.01
N CYS A 38 32.31 -26.32 -6.78
CA CYS A 38 33.00 -26.40 -8.06
C CYS A 38 33.79 -25.11 -8.35
N GLU A 39 35.00 -25.25 -8.87
CA GLU A 39 35.73 -24.16 -9.52
C GLU A 39 35.33 -24.08 -10.99
N VAL A 40 34.96 -22.89 -11.47
CA VAL A 40 34.62 -22.68 -12.87
C VAL A 40 35.89 -22.30 -13.64
N THR A 41 36.28 -23.14 -14.59
CA THR A 41 37.51 -22.95 -15.39
C THR A 41 37.25 -22.74 -16.87
N THR A 42 36.06 -23.10 -17.37
CA THR A 42 35.72 -22.98 -18.81
C THR A 42 34.52 -22.06 -19.04
N SER A 43 34.57 -21.28 -20.12
CA SER A 43 33.48 -20.38 -20.52
C SER A 43 32.38 -21.05 -21.36
N GLU A 44 32.65 -22.25 -21.87
CA GLU A 44 31.67 -23.07 -22.60
C GLU A 44 30.62 -23.65 -21.65
N LEU A 45 29.36 -23.55 -22.05
CA LEU A 45 28.22 -23.97 -21.21
C LEU A 45 27.86 -25.46 -21.41
N TYR A 46 27.95 -25.95 -22.64
CA TYR A 46 27.51 -27.29 -23.02
C TYR A 46 28.52 -27.96 -23.96
N GLU A 47 28.62 -29.28 -23.86
CA GLU A 47 29.42 -30.15 -24.70
C GLU A 47 28.55 -31.36 -25.09
N HIS A 48 28.36 -31.60 -26.40
CA HIS A 48 27.46 -32.63 -26.92
C HIS A 48 26.03 -32.62 -26.33
N GLY A 49 25.48 -31.43 -26.05
CA GLY A 49 24.13 -31.24 -25.50
C GLY A 49 24.02 -31.43 -23.98
N MET A 50 25.08 -31.89 -23.31
CA MET A 50 25.17 -32.01 -21.87
C MET A 50 25.90 -30.81 -21.27
N PRO A 51 25.59 -30.38 -20.03
CA PRO A 51 26.33 -29.29 -19.40
C PRO A 51 27.80 -29.67 -19.20
N LYS A 52 28.71 -28.76 -19.56
CA LYS A 52 30.15 -29.01 -19.50
C LYS A 52 30.65 -29.05 -18.05
N ALA A 53 31.53 -30.01 -17.75
CA ALA A 53 32.18 -30.09 -16.44
C ALA A 53 33.11 -28.89 -16.23
N ASN A 54 33.13 -28.33 -15.00
CA ASN A 54 33.84 -27.09 -14.65
C ASN A 54 33.41 -25.85 -15.48
N GLY A 55 32.24 -25.93 -16.13
CA GLY A 55 31.58 -24.81 -16.79
C GLY A 55 30.59 -24.10 -15.87
N LEU A 56 29.98 -23.02 -16.38
CA LEU A 56 28.98 -22.26 -15.61
C LEU A 56 27.67 -23.03 -15.39
N ASN A 57 27.36 -24.06 -16.18
CA ASN A 57 26.14 -24.85 -16.04
C ASN A 57 26.39 -26.26 -15.47
N ASP A 58 27.52 -26.46 -14.77
CA ASP A 58 27.88 -27.74 -14.16
C ASP A 58 26.76 -28.29 -13.25
N LEU A 59 26.47 -29.59 -13.38
CA LEU A 59 25.41 -30.29 -12.64
C LEU A 59 25.64 -30.32 -11.11
N ARG A 60 26.86 -30.03 -10.64
CA ARG A 60 27.15 -29.83 -9.22
C ARG A 60 26.52 -28.54 -8.66
N LEU A 61 26.30 -27.52 -9.50
CA LEU A 61 25.67 -26.25 -9.09
C LEU A 61 24.13 -26.35 -8.99
N GLY A 62 23.56 -27.44 -9.50
CA GLY A 62 22.12 -27.71 -9.57
C GLY A 62 21.71 -28.21 -10.95
N THR A 63 20.43 -28.53 -11.13
CA THR A 63 19.86 -28.89 -12.43
C THR A 63 18.64 -28.02 -12.73
N LEU A 64 18.38 -27.82 -14.02
CA LEU A 64 17.14 -27.21 -14.52
C LEU A 64 16.30 -28.19 -15.34
N ASP A 65 16.87 -29.35 -15.67
CA ASP A 65 16.19 -30.41 -16.41
C ASP A 65 15.54 -31.38 -15.43
N TYR A 66 14.23 -31.59 -15.59
CA TYR A 66 13.46 -32.54 -14.77
C TYR A 66 13.92 -34.00 -14.94
N ARG A 67 14.66 -34.31 -16.01
CA ARG A 67 15.22 -35.65 -16.26
C ARG A 67 16.54 -35.89 -15.54
N GLN A 68 17.16 -34.84 -15.00
CA GLN A 68 18.50 -34.90 -14.41
C GLN A 68 18.47 -34.49 -12.94
N GLN A 69 19.22 -35.22 -12.13
CA GLN A 69 19.38 -34.94 -10.70
C GLN A 69 20.68 -34.21 -10.43
N CYS A 70 20.68 -33.40 -9.37
CA CYS A 70 21.87 -32.64 -8.99
C CYS A 70 22.96 -33.59 -8.48
N ARG A 71 24.21 -33.44 -8.96
CA ARG A 71 25.32 -34.31 -8.54
C ARG A 71 25.76 -34.11 -7.08
N THR A 72 25.33 -33.02 -6.45
CA THR A 72 25.74 -32.67 -5.08
C THR A 72 24.73 -33.17 -4.04
N CYS A 73 23.44 -32.92 -4.26
CA CYS A 73 22.38 -33.30 -3.31
C CYS A 73 21.46 -34.43 -3.79
N ASN A 74 21.60 -34.89 -5.04
CA ASN A 74 20.75 -35.91 -5.68
C ASN A 74 19.24 -35.60 -5.65
N MET A 75 18.88 -34.32 -5.49
CA MET A 75 17.50 -33.87 -5.50
C MET A 75 17.08 -33.35 -6.88
N ASP A 76 15.78 -33.42 -7.14
CA ASP A 76 15.15 -32.85 -8.33
C ASP A 76 15.10 -31.32 -8.29
N VAL A 77 14.80 -30.70 -9.44
CA VAL A 77 14.73 -29.24 -9.67
C VAL A 77 13.88 -28.51 -8.61
N LYS A 78 12.79 -29.10 -8.11
CA LYS A 78 11.89 -28.45 -7.14
C LYS A 78 12.46 -28.39 -5.73
N ASN A 79 13.24 -29.39 -5.33
CA ASN A 79 13.70 -29.56 -3.95
C ASN A 79 15.16 -29.13 -3.78
N CYS A 80 15.95 -29.14 -4.86
CA CYS A 80 17.32 -28.67 -4.84
C CYS A 80 17.38 -27.15 -4.61
N PRO A 81 18.06 -26.65 -3.57
CA PRO A 81 18.22 -25.21 -3.34
C PRO A 81 19.23 -24.56 -4.31
N GLY A 82 20.05 -25.37 -5.00
CA GLY A 82 21.21 -24.94 -5.77
C GLY A 82 22.45 -24.75 -4.89
N HIS A 83 23.63 -24.96 -5.48
CA HIS A 83 24.91 -24.91 -4.77
C HIS A 83 25.85 -23.89 -5.41
N PHE A 84 26.52 -23.07 -4.60
CA PHE A 84 27.42 -22.04 -5.10
C PHE A 84 28.72 -22.65 -5.65
N GLY A 85 29.21 -22.07 -6.74
CA GLY A 85 30.56 -22.28 -7.24
C GLY A 85 31.45 -21.08 -6.95
N HIS A 86 32.70 -21.14 -7.37
CA HIS A 86 33.60 -19.98 -7.33
C HIS A 86 34.45 -19.88 -8.61
N LEU A 87 34.94 -18.67 -8.85
CA LEU A 87 35.92 -18.34 -9.87
C LEU A 87 37.09 -17.61 -9.19
N ASN A 88 38.29 -18.18 -9.29
CA ASN A 88 39.50 -17.49 -8.85
C ASN A 88 39.89 -16.42 -9.89
N LEU A 89 39.93 -15.16 -9.47
CA LEU A 89 40.35 -14.06 -10.33
C LEU A 89 41.88 -14.03 -10.39
N VAL A 90 42.44 -13.82 -11.58
CA VAL A 90 43.91 -13.73 -11.78
C VAL A 90 44.47 -12.52 -11.06
N LYS A 91 43.74 -11.40 -11.08
CA LYS A 91 44.05 -10.18 -10.34
C LYS A 91 42.85 -9.79 -9.46
N PRO A 92 43.08 -9.25 -8.24
CA PRO A 92 42.00 -8.77 -7.40
C PRO A 92 41.29 -7.57 -8.02
N VAL A 93 40.00 -7.45 -7.77
CA VAL A 93 39.11 -6.45 -8.37
C VAL A 93 38.32 -5.74 -7.28
N TYR A 94 38.11 -4.43 -7.39
CA TYR A 94 37.29 -3.70 -6.43
C TYR A 94 35.80 -4.07 -6.58
N HIS A 95 35.14 -4.39 -5.47
CA HIS A 95 33.68 -4.45 -5.46
C HIS A 95 33.12 -3.03 -5.42
N TYR A 96 32.46 -2.59 -6.50
CA TYR A 96 31.97 -1.21 -6.63
C TYR A 96 31.08 -0.76 -5.45
N GLY A 97 30.23 -1.64 -4.93
CA GLY A 97 29.37 -1.36 -3.78
C GLY A 97 30.14 -1.08 -2.47
N PHE A 98 31.36 -1.59 -2.33
CA PHE A 98 32.21 -1.38 -1.15
C PHE A 98 33.32 -0.35 -1.37
N LEU A 99 33.46 0.20 -2.59
CA LEU A 99 34.52 1.14 -2.93
C LEU A 99 34.55 2.36 -2.00
N GLY A 100 33.39 2.88 -1.62
CA GLY A 100 33.29 4.00 -0.65
C GLY A 100 33.61 3.61 0.79
N ALA A 101 33.51 2.33 1.17
CA ALA A 101 33.98 1.85 2.46
C ALA A 101 35.49 1.65 2.45
N VAL A 102 36.03 1.00 1.41
CA VAL A 102 37.48 0.84 1.18
C VAL A 102 38.19 2.20 1.21
N LEU A 103 37.66 3.20 0.49
CA LEU A 103 38.24 4.55 0.48
C LEU A 103 38.27 5.20 1.87
N ARG A 104 37.22 4.99 2.69
CA ARG A 104 37.19 5.52 4.06
C ARG A 104 38.23 4.83 4.94
N VAL A 105 38.36 3.51 4.84
CA VAL A 105 39.36 2.75 5.60
C VAL A 105 40.78 3.14 5.19
N LEU A 106 41.07 3.22 3.89
CA LEU A 106 42.39 3.63 3.37
C LEU A 106 42.82 5.03 3.82
N ARG A 107 41.87 5.93 4.10
CA ARG A 107 42.14 7.27 4.66
C ARG A 107 42.34 7.28 6.18
N CYS A 108 41.95 6.21 6.88
CA CYS A 108 42.12 6.10 8.33
C CYS A 108 43.43 5.41 8.71
N VAL A 109 43.96 4.53 7.84
CA VAL A 109 45.15 3.71 8.08
C VAL A 109 46.35 4.21 7.30
N CYS A 110 47.55 3.93 7.80
CA CYS A 110 48.79 4.25 7.13
C CYS A 110 49.02 3.34 5.90
N TYR A 111 49.37 3.93 4.76
CA TYR A 111 49.68 3.21 3.51
C TYR A 111 50.75 2.13 3.66
N ALA A 112 51.84 2.39 4.41
CA ALA A 112 52.94 1.43 4.55
C ALA A 112 52.70 0.39 5.69
N CYS A 113 52.49 0.83 6.92
CA CYS A 113 52.39 -0.07 8.07
C CYS A 113 50.98 -0.61 8.39
N GLY A 114 49.91 -0.05 7.80
CA GLY A 114 48.54 -0.49 8.07
C GLY A 114 47.96 -0.12 9.44
N LYS A 115 48.72 0.56 10.31
CA LYS A 115 48.24 1.07 11.61
C LYS A 115 47.29 2.25 11.44
N LEU A 116 46.41 2.46 12.42
CA LEU A 116 45.54 3.65 12.47
C LEU A 116 46.39 4.93 12.59
N LEU A 117 46.02 5.99 11.86
CA LEU A 117 46.73 7.28 11.89
C LEU A 117 46.51 8.08 13.19
N VAL A 118 45.56 7.67 14.02
CA VAL A 118 45.22 8.30 15.30
C VAL A 118 45.51 7.31 16.41
N ASP A 119 46.26 7.75 17.41
CA ASP A 119 46.54 6.96 18.60
C ASP A 119 45.29 6.78 19.47
N ARG A 120 45.16 5.62 20.09
CA ARG A 120 44.16 5.31 21.12
C ARG A 120 44.17 6.32 22.28
N ARG A 121 45.33 6.91 22.58
CA ARG A 121 45.51 7.86 23.69
C ARG A 121 44.93 9.25 23.41
N ASP A 122 44.60 9.59 22.15
CA ASP A 122 44.02 10.89 21.82
C ASP A 122 42.64 11.05 22.53
N PRO A 123 42.39 12.14 23.28
CA PRO A 123 41.12 12.38 23.95
C PRO A 123 39.93 12.38 22.97
N LYS A 124 40.15 12.76 21.71
CA LYS A 124 39.13 12.68 20.65
C LYS A 124 38.79 11.22 20.34
N MET A 125 39.79 10.35 20.25
CA MET A 125 39.60 8.92 19.97
C MET A 125 38.87 8.21 21.13
N GLN A 126 39.21 8.54 22.38
CA GLN A 126 38.51 8.01 23.55
C GLN A 126 37.02 8.39 23.57
N HIS A 127 36.68 9.60 23.10
CA HIS A 127 35.28 10.00 22.94
C HIS A 127 34.59 9.22 21.81
N ILE A 128 35.29 8.98 20.70
CA ILE A 128 34.80 8.21 19.55
C ILE A 128 34.53 6.74 19.92
N LEU A 129 35.37 6.13 20.75
CA LEU A 129 35.19 4.74 21.20
C LEU A 129 33.92 4.53 22.04
N LYS A 130 33.42 5.57 22.71
CA LYS A 130 32.13 5.53 23.44
C LYS A 130 30.92 5.45 22.48
N ILE A 131 31.10 5.76 21.20
CA ILE A 131 30.01 5.72 20.21
C ILE A 131 29.63 4.27 19.92
N ARG A 132 28.42 3.88 20.31
CA ARG A 132 27.89 2.52 20.11
C ARG A 132 27.70 2.14 18.65
N SER A 133 27.29 3.07 17.78
CA SER A 133 27.01 2.76 16.38
C SER A 133 28.29 2.68 15.54
N PRO A 134 28.61 1.52 14.90
CA PRO A 134 29.87 1.36 14.20
C PRO A 134 30.03 2.26 12.97
N SER A 135 28.95 2.49 12.21
CA SER A 135 29.02 3.36 11.02
C SER A 135 29.28 4.82 11.33
N ARG A 136 28.76 5.34 12.46
CA ARG A 136 29.06 6.71 12.91
C ARG A 136 30.47 6.79 13.48
N ARG A 137 30.89 5.75 14.22
CA ARG A 137 32.26 5.63 14.73
C ARG A 137 33.29 5.77 13.61
N LEU A 138 33.15 5.01 12.52
CA LEU A 138 34.03 5.11 11.36
C LEU A 138 34.07 6.53 10.77
N LYS A 139 32.94 7.24 10.74
CA LYS A 139 32.89 8.62 10.22
C LYS A 139 33.69 9.57 11.11
N HIS A 140 33.54 9.48 12.43
CA HIS A 140 34.31 10.33 13.35
C HIS A 140 35.80 9.97 13.39
N VAL A 141 36.14 8.68 13.25
CA VAL A 141 37.55 8.27 13.05
C VAL A 141 38.11 8.89 11.78
N LEU A 142 37.36 8.86 10.67
CA LEU A 142 37.77 9.50 9.42
C LEU A 142 38.00 11.00 9.58
N ASP A 143 37.09 11.70 10.28
CA ASP A 143 37.22 13.14 10.55
C ASP A 143 38.45 13.45 11.42
N ALA A 144 38.79 12.57 12.36
CA ALA A 144 40.02 12.68 13.17
C ALA A 144 41.29 12.41 12.34
N CYS A 145 41.24 11.48 11.38
CA CYS A 145 42.38 11.16 10.51
C CYS A 145 42.59 12.17 9.37
N ALA A 146 41.57 12.92 8.95
CA ALA A 146 41.61 13.77 7.75
C ALA A 146 42.71 14.86 7.75
N GLY A 147 43.18 15.28 8.93
CA GLY A 147 44.25 16.27 9.09
C GLY A 147 45.68 15.70 9.15
N ARG A 148 45.85 14.38 9.28
CA ARG A 148 47.16 13.75 9.50
C ARG A 148 47.82 13.40 8.16
N LYS A 149 48.91 14.09 7.83
CA LYS A 149 49.68 13.89 6.58
C LYS A 149 50.83 12.90 6.70
N ARG A 150 51.25 12.56 7.92
CA ARG A 150 52.31 11.57 8.22
C ARG A 150 51.83 10.60 9.27
N CYS A 151 52.36 9.38 9.25
CA CYS A 151 52.16 8.41 10.32
C CYS A 151 53.10 8.76 11.48
N GLU A 152 52.54 9.31 12.57
CA GLU A 152 53.30 9.73 13.75
C GLU A 152 53.88 8.51 14.48
N GLY A 153 55.20 8.45 14.59
CA GLY A 153 55.91 7.64 15.57
C GLY A 153 56.77 8.60 16.40
N TYR A 154 56.71 8.54 17.73
CA TYR A 154 57.61 9.30 18.61
C TYR A 154 58.74 8.37 19.11
N LEU A 155 59.98 8.80 19.39
CA LEU A 155 60.53 10.14 19.77
C LEU A 155 61.91 10.46 19.14
N PRO A 156 62.38 11.73 19.24
CA PRO A 156 63.58 12.02 20.05
C PRO A 156 63.27 12.87 21.29
N LEU A 157 64.18 12.77 22.26
CA LEU A 157 64.10 13.14 23.69
C LEU A 157 63.74 14.62 24.01
N PRO A 158 63.20 14.91 25.22
CA PRO A 158 63.34 16.21 25.85
C PRO A 158 64.82 16.45 26.22
N ALA A 159 65.29 17.70 26.08
CA ALA A 159 66.66 18.10 26.37
C ALA A 159 67.07 18.01 27.86
N ASP A 160 66.18 17.59 28.77
CA ASP A 160 66.46 17.49 30.20
C ASP A 160 66.37 16.04 30.67
N GLY A 161 67.52 15.49 31.09
CA GLY A 161 67.72 14.10 31.47
C GLY A 161 66.98 13.65 32.73
N MET A 162 65.70 13.30 32.57
CA MET A 162 64.94 12.51 33.54
C MET A 162 64.42 11.22 32.87
N PRO A 163 64.65 10.03 33.45
CA PRO A 163 64.22 8.78 32.86
C PRO A 163 62.70 8.62 32.97
N VAL A 164 62.00 8.64 31.84
CA VAL A 164 60.61 8.18 31.73
C VAL A 164 60.64 6.67 31.47
N PRO A 165 59.80 5.84 32.12
CA PRO A 165 59.82 4.38 31.90
C PRO A 165 59.61 4.07 30.43
N LEU A 166 60.40 3.13 29.90
CA LEU A 166 60.27 2.63 28.54
C LEU A 166 58.79 2.32 28.24
N ALA A 167 58.21 3.03 27.28
CA ALA A 167 57.02 2.52 26.62
C ALA A 167 57.43 1.24 25.88
N GLU A 168 56.74 0.15 26.20
CA GLU A 168 56.98 -1.19 25.68
C GLU A 168 57.10 -1.21 24.14
N GLU A 169 57.97 -2.09 23.65
CA GLU A 169 58.23 -2.34 22.24
C GLU A 169 56.92 -2.63 21.47
N GLY A 170 56.52 -1.76 20.53
CA GLY A 170 55.47 -2.08 19.55
C GLY A 170 54.58 -0.94 19.05
N GLU A 171 54.49 0.20 19.74
CA GLU A 171 53.45 1.23 19.47
C GLU A 171 53.88 2.39 18.55
N GLY A 172 55.02 2.33 17.85
CA GLY A 172 55.45 3.40 16.92
C GLY A 172 54.83 3.32 15.50
N GLY A 173 54.41 4.46 14.94
CA GLY A 173 54.09 4.63 13.52
C GLY A 173 55.35 4.65 12.63
N CYS A 174 55.22 4.39 11.33
CA CYS A 174 56.37 4.19 10.42
C CYS A 174 56.93 5.48 9.77
N GLY A 175 56.45 6.67 10.14
CA GLY A 175 56.95 7.95 9.61
C GLY A 175 56.56 8.27 8.15
N CYS A 176 55.93 7.34 7.42
CA CYS A 176 55.59 7.53 6.02
C CYS A 176 54.55 8.64 5.79
N VAL A 177 54.75 9.41 4.71
CA VAL A 177 53.79 10.39 4.21
C VAL A 177 52.58 9.67 3.64
N GLN A 178 51.38 10.15 4.00
CA GLN A 178 50.13 9.56 3.57
C GLN A 178 49.70 10.13 2.22
N PRO A 179 49.42 9.25 1.24
CA PRO A 179 48.91 9.71 -0.04
C PRO A 179 47.45 10.14 0.07
N ARG A 180 47.02 11.00 -0.86
CA ARG A 180 45.62 11.39 -1.00
C ARG A 180 44.93 10.45 -1.97
N TYR A 181 43.82 9.85 -1.51
CA TYR A 181 43.00 8.94 -2.31
C TYR A 181 41.76 9.66 -2.86
N PHE A 182 41.49 9.49 -4.15
CA PHE A 182 40.31 10.02 -4.83
C PHE A 182 39.57 8.90 -5.58
N LYS A 183 38.25 9.03 -5.75
CA LYS A 183 37.46 8.09 -6.53
C LYS A 183 37.25 8.66 -7.93
N GLU A 184 37.53 7.86 -8.95
CA GLU A 184 37.27 8.20 -10.35
C GLU A 184 36.60 6.99 -11.04
N GLY A 185 35.30 7.09 -11.29
CA GLY A 185 34.51 5.99 -11.83
C GLY A 185 34.57 4.72 -10.95
N PRO A 186 34.97 3.56 -11.50
CA PRO A 186 35.15 2.31 -10.75
C PRO A 186 36.51 2.18 -10.05
N ASN A 187 37.43 3.13 -10.24
CA ASN A 187 38.81 3.05 -9.77
C ASN A 187 39.08 4.03 -8.62
N ILE A 188 40.13 3.74 -7.85
CA ILE A 188 40.71 4.67 -6.86
C ILE A 188 41.98 5.24 -7.46
N MET A 189 42.15 6.55 -7.41
CA MET A 189 43.38 7.26 -7.76
C MET A 189 44.15 7.57 -6.49
N VAL A 190 45.48 7.47 -6.56
CA VAL A 190 46.38 7.82 -5.46
C VAL A 190 47.30 8.95 -5.93
N LEU A 191 47.44 9.96 -5.08
CA LEU A 191 48.35 11.08 -5.26
C LEU A 191 49.32 11.11 -4.07
N PHE A 192 50.61 10.94 -4.33
CA PHE A 192 51.64 11.09 -3.31
C PHE A 192 52.05 12.56 -3.24
N PRO A 193 51.81 13.26 -2.11
CA PRO A 193 52.25 14.64 -1.97
C PRO A 193 53.79 14.69 -1.87
N ASP A 194 54.36 15.66 -2.57
CA ASP A 194 55.81 15.80 -2.70
C ASP A 194 56.50 16.06 -1.34
N ASN A 195 57.72 15.58 -1.23
CA ASN A 195 58.47 15.53 0.03
C ASN A 195 59.76 16.35 -0.13
N ARG A 196 59.69 17.69 -0.06
CA ARG A 196 60.90 18.54 0.04
C ARG A 196 60.75 19.73 0.99
N GLU A 197 61.84 19.96 1.73
CA GLU A 197 62.27 21.22 2.34
C GLU A 197 62.67 22.20 1.21
N GLU A 198 62.48 23.50 1.42
CA GLU A 198 62.73 24.57 0.42
C GLU A 198 64.18 24.51 -0.12
N GLY A 199 64.44 24.06 -1.36
CA GLY A 199 65.80 24.15 -1.93
C GLY A 199 66.22 23.46 -3.25
N ASP A 200 65.52 22.47 -3.82
CA ASP A 200 66.00 21.78 -5.05
C ASP A 200 65.17 22.12 -6.32
N GLU A 201 65.85 22.54 -7.39
CA GLU A 201 65.30 23.10 -8.66
C GLU A 201 64.99 22.09 -9.79
N ASP A 202 64.79 20.79 -9.52
CA ASP A 202 64.31 19.84 -10.55
C ASP A 202 62.84 19.48 -10.35
N VAL A 203 62.00 19.94 -11.28
CA VAL A 203 60.54 19.75 -11.31
C VAL A 203 60.20 18.30 -11.66
N THR A 204 59.76 17.50 -10.70
CA THR A 204 58.99 16.27 -10.96
C THR A 204 57.53 16.48 -10.61
N GLU A 205 56.66 16.41 -11.61
CA GLU A 205 55.21 16.57 -11.47
C GLU A 205 54.59 15.54 -10.49
N ASP A 206 53.56 15.98 -9.76
CA ASP A 206 52.66 15.16 -8.95
C ASP A 206 52.24 13.86 -9.68
N ILE A 207 52.80 12.70 -9.30
CA ILE A 207 52.50 11.42 -9.96
C ILE A 207 51.11 10.92 -9.52
N ARG A 208 50.07 11.34 -10.23
CA ARG A 208 48.72 10.78 -10.12
C ARG A 208 48.66 9.42 -10.81
N ARG A 209 48.46 8.34 -10.05
CA ARG A 209 48.36 6.97 -10.60
C ARG A 209 47.09 6.25 -10.15
N ILE A 210 46.67 5.25 -10.91
CA ILE A 210 45.57 4.35 -10.52
C ILE A 210 46.08 3.45 -9.40
N PHE A 211 45.34 3.40 -8.30
CA PHE A 211 45.65 2.54 -7.17
C PHE A 211 45.13 1.13 -7.43
N ALA A 212 46.05 0.22 -7.75
CA ALA A 212 45.72 -1.16 -8.07
C ALA A 212 45.06 -1.85 -6.86
N ALA A 213 44.04 -2.67 -7.12
CA ALA A 213 43.32 -3.39 -6.07
C ALA A 213 44.22 -4.36 -5.27
N GLU A 214 45.32 -4.83 -5.88
CA GLU A 214 46.31 -5.68 -5.23
C GLU A 214 47.10 -4.92 -4.15
N GLU A 215 47.51 -3.68 -4.43
CA GLU A 215 48.15 -2.79 -3.45
C GLU A 215 47.18 -2.48 -2.31
N ALA A 216 45.93 -2.12 -2.63
CA ALA A 216 44.89 -1.88 -1.62
C ALA A 216 44.64 -3.11 -0.74
N TYR A 217 44.58 -4.30 -1.33
CA TYR A 217 44.39 -5.55 -0.60
C TYR A 217 45.55 -5.82 0.37
N ALA A 218 46.79 -5.57 -0.05
CA ALA A 218 47.97 -5.71 0.80
C ALA A 218 47.92 -4.76 2.02
N VAL A 219 47.52 -3.50 1.81
CA VAL A 219 47.35 -2.52 2.90
C VAL A 219 46.25 -2.95 3.86
N LEU A 220 45.07 -3.30 3.35
CA LEU A 220 43.92 -3.67 4.18
C LEU A 220 44.15 -4.96 4.98
N ARG A 221 45.01 -5.86 4.51
CA ARG A 221 45.37 -7.10 5.21
C ARG A 221 46.38 -6.88 6.34
N ARG A 222 47.15 -5.79 6.32
CA ARG A 222 48.12 -5.45 7.38
C ARG A 222 47.47 -4.84 8.64
N ILE A 223 46.20 -4.45 8.56
CA ILE A 223 45.48 -3.81 9.67
C ILE A 223 45.32 -4.81 10.83
N SER A 224 45.61 -4.37 12.05
CA SER A 224 45.43 -5.20 13.25
C SER A 224 43.95 -5.40 13.61
N GLU A 225 43.60 -6.50 14.29
CA GLU A 225 42.22 -6.74 14.72
C GLU A 225 41.71 -5.70 15.72
N GLU A 226 42.61 -5.13 16.53
CA GLU A 226 42.28 -4.08 17.48
C GLU A 226 41.90 -2.78 16.74
N ASP A 227 42.68 -2.39 15.73
CA ASP A 227 42.39 -1.23 14.88
C ASP A 227 41.06 -1.39 14.14
N LEU A 228 40.74 -2.61 13.69
CA LEU A 228 39.45 -2.92 13.06
C LEU A 228 38.28 -2.70 14.03
N LYS A 229 38.38 -3.21 15.26
CA LYS A 229 37.34 -3.02 16.30
C LYS A 229 37.20 -1.54 16.67
N MET A 230 38.30 -0.80 16.73
CA MET A 230 38.31 0.65 16.97
C MET A 230 37.58 1.42 15.86
N MET A 231 37.80 1.05 14.59
CA MET A 231 37.08 1.61 13.44
C MET A 231 35.60 1.19 13.37
N GLY A 232 35.20 0.18 14.14
CA GLY A 232 33.82 -0.35 14.15
C GLY A 232 33.60 -1.53 13.19
N PHE A 233 34.65 -2.22 12.77
CA PHE A 233 34.55 -3.48 12.06
C PHE A 233 34.63 -4.68 13.02
N ASP A 234 33.99 -5.76 12.62
CA ASP A 234 34.09 -7.06 13.29
C ASP A 234 35.07 -7.93 12.46
N PRO A 235 36.25 -8.29 13.00
CA PRO A 235 37.30 -8.98 12.24
C PRO A 235 36.85 -10.29 11.60
N GLU A 236 36.01 -11.07 12.30
CA GLU A 236 35.55 -12.37 11.80
C GLU A 236 34.51 -12.23 10.68
N ARG A 237 33.72 -11.15 10.72
CA ARG A 237 32.51 -11.01 9.89
C ARG A 237 32.66 -10.04 8.73
N ALA A 238 33.46 -8.99 8.90
CA ALA A 238 33.53 -7.88 7.96
C ALA A 238 34.94 -7.28 7.92
N HIS A 239 35.93 -8.13 7.67
CA HIS A 239 37.29 -7.69 7.44
C HIS A 239 37.38 -6.81 6.15
N PRO A 240 37.94 -5.59 6.20
CA PRO A 240 38.00 -4.69 5.04
C PRO A 240 38.69 -5.28 3.80
N ALA A 241 39.69 -6.16 4.00
CA ALA A 241 40.32 -6.90 2.90
C ALA A 241 39.32 -7.75 2.08
N SER A 242 38.24 -8.25 2.70
CA SER A 242 37.16 -9.00 2.03
C SER A 242 36.28 -8.13 1.12
N PHE A 243 36.41 -6.80 1.17
CA PHE A 243 35.72 -5.90 0.23
C PHE A 243 36.33 -5.92 -1.18
N ILE A 244 37.56 -6.42 -1.30
CA ILE A 244 38.25 -6.61 -2.57
C ILE A 244 38.06 -8.07 -2.99
N LEU A 245 37.55 -8.27 -4.20
CA LEU A 245 37.24 -9.59 -4.73
C LEU A 245 38.52 -10.19 -5.30
N SER A 246 39.09 -11.18 -4.62
CA SER A 246 40.08 -12.10 -5.22
C SER A 246 39.43 -13.37 -5.78
N THR A 247 38.28 -13.74 -5.19
CA THR A 247 37.48 -14.89 -5.59
C THR A 247 36.05 -14.43 -5.79
N LEU A 248 35.45 -14.70 -6.95
CA LEU A 248 34.08 -14.33 -7.28
C LEU A 248 33.15 -15.54 -7.02
N PRO A 249 32.11 -15.41 -6.19
CA PRO A 249 31.12 -16.46 -6.03
C PRO A 249 30.24 -16.56 -7.27
N ILE A 250 30.06 -17.78 -7.78
CA ILE A 250 29.20 -18.06 -8.92
C ILE A 250 27.84 -18.53 -8.38
N PRO A 251 26.75 -17.78 -8.63
CA PRO A 251 25.44 -18.17 -8.15
C PRO A 251 24.96 -19.46 -8.84
N PRO A 252 24.19 -20.29 -8.14
CA PRO A 252 23.64 -21.53 -8.70
C PRO A 252 22.61 -21.27 -9.80
N LEU A 253 22.27 -22.31 -10.56
CA LEU A 253 21.27 -22.24 -11.64
C LEU A 253 19.88 -21.80 -11.18
N ALA A 254 19.51 -22.08 -9.93
CA ALA A 254 18.24 -21.61 -9.34
C ALA A 254 18.11 -20.08 -9.31
N VAL A 255 19.23 -19.34 -9.24
CA VAL A 255 19.26 -17.86 -9.24
C VAL A 255 19.27 -17.30 -10.67
N ARG A 256 19.80 -18.06 -11.63
CA ARG A 256 19.97 -17.70 -13.04
C ARG A 256 19.38 -18.78 -13.97
N PRO A 257 18.06 -18.96 -13.95
CA PRO A 257 17.41 -20.04 -14.69
C PRO A 257 17.49 -19.79 -16.20
N SER A 258 17.75 -20.84 -16.97
CA SER A 258 17.63 -20.81 -18.42
C SER A 258 16.20 -21.14 -18.86
N VAL A 259 15.79 -20.57 -20.00
CA VAL A 259 14.49 -20.85 -20.62
C VAL A 259 14.73 -21.63 -21.90
N GLN A 260 14.13 -22.81 -22.00
CA GLN A 260 14.18 -23.64 -23.21
C GLN A 260 12.87 -23.48 -23.99
N TYR A 261 12.97 -23.10 -25.27
CA TYR A 261 11.84 -23.04 -26.21
C TYR A 261 12.13 -23.99 -27.38
N GLY A 262 11.53 -25.18 -27.35
CA GLY A 262 11.86 -26.26 -28.28
C GLY A 262 13.32 -26.72 -28.13
N SER A 263 14.09 -26.68 -29.21
CA SER A 263 15.53 -26.98 -29.21
C SER A 263 16.42 -25.78 -28.86
N ALA A 264 15.89 -24.55 -28.92
CA ALA A 264 16.65 -23.35 -28.61
C ALA A 264 16.65 -23.08 -27.10
N ARG A 265 17.83 -22.73 -26.56
CA ARG A 265 18.00 -22.32 -25.16
C ARG A 265 18.38 -20.85 -25.08
N SER A 266 17.66 -20.12 -24.24
CA SER A 266 17.97 -18.75 -23.88
C SER A 266 18.46 -18.73 -22.43
N GLU A 267 19.72 -18.36 -22.25
CA GLU A 267 20.36 -18.29 -20.93
C GLU A 267 20.04 -16.95 -20.25
N ASP A 268 20.10 -16.93 -18.92
CA ASP A 268 19.86 -15.73 -18.13
C ASP A 268 20.93 -14.65 -18.36
N ASP A 269 20.53 -13.39 -18.25
CA ASP A 269 21.40 -12.20 -18.35
C ASP A 269 22.66 -12.30 -17.46
N LEU A 270 22.57 -12.86 -16.25
CA LEU A 270 23.72 -13.06 -15.37
C LEU A 270 24.66 -14.14 -15.90
N THR A 271 24.12 -15.23 -16.48
CA THR A 271 24.94 -16.28 -17.09
C THR A 271 25.75 -15.69 -18.24
N LEU A 272 25.13 -14.89 -19.13
CA LEU A 272 25.83 -14.23 -20.22
C LEU A 272 26.96 -13.34 -19.71
N LYS A 273 26.71 -12.57 -18.64
CA LYS A 273 27.74 -11.71 -18.07
C LYS A 273 28.88 -12.48 -17.40
N LEU A 274 28.56 -13.59 -16.74
CA LEU A 274 29.56 -14.48 -16.14
C LEU A 274 30.43 -15.15 -17.21
N VAL A 275 29.88 -15.49 -18.37
CA VAL A 275 30.65 -16.00 -19.51
C VAL A 275 31.71 -14.99 -19.95
N ASP A 276 31.35 -13.70 -20.05
CA ASP A 276 32.30 -12.63 -20.39
C ASP A 276 33.40 -12.50 -19.32
N ILE A 277 33.04 -12.54 -18.03
CA ILE A 277 34.01 -12.51 -16.92
C ILE A 277 35.00 -13.68 -17.00
N VAL A 278 34.50 -14.91 -17.20
CA VAL A 278 35.37 -16.09 -17.31
C VAL A 278 36.29 -15.98 -18.53
N LYS A 279 35.79 -15.50 -19.68
CA LYS A 279 36.61 -15.29 -20.88
C LYS A 279 37.73 -14.29 -20.65
N THR A 280 37.42 -13.12 -20.08
CA THR A 280 38.42 -12.09 -19.79
C THR A 280 39.44 -12.57 -18.76
N ASN A 281 39.00 -13.30 -17.73
CA ASN A 281 39.89 -13.87 -16.71
C ASN A 281 40.84 -14.95 -17.30
N LEU A 282 40.34 -15.78 -18.22
CA LEU A 282 41.18 -16.76 -18.93
C LEU A 282 42.17 -16.10 -19.89
N SER A 283 41.78 -15.02 -20.57
CA SER A 283 42.69 -14.24 -21.42
C SER A 283 43.82 -13.65 -20.60
N LEU A 284 43.48 -13.02 -19.46
CA LEU A 284 44.45 -12.50 -18.49
C LEU A 284 45.39 -13.58 -17.97
N LYS A 285 44.90 -14.78 -17.69
CA LYS A 285 45.72 -15.91 -17.23
C LYS A 285 46.73 -16.37 -18.28
N ARG A 286 46.35 -16.37 -19.56
CA ARG A 286 47.20 -16.83 -20.67
C ARG A 286 48.24 -15.79 -21.09
N GLN A 287 47.88 -14.51 -21.02
CA GLN A 287 48.69 -13.40 -21.52
C GLN A 287 49.50 -12.68 -20.42
N GLY A 288 49.21 -12.95 -19.15
CA GLY A 288 49.73 -12.18 -18.01
C GLY A 288 51.24 -12.08 -17.89
N ASP A 289 51.99 -13.11 -18.33
CA ASP A 289 53.45 -13.15 -18.20
C ASP A 289 54.20 -12.61 -19.43
N SER A 290 53.51 -12.44 -20.57
CA SER A 290 54.15 -12.19 -21.87
C SER A 290 53.89 -10.80 -22.45
N VAL A 291 53.06 -9.97 -21.80
CA VAL A 291 52.53 -8.73 -22.37
C VAL A 291 53.02 -7.50 -21.61
N PRO A 292 53.31 -6.36 -22.29
CA PRO A 292 53.68 -5.10 -21.63
C PRO A 292 52.66 -4.63 -20.59
N GLY A 293 53.16 -4.00 -19.51
CA GLY A 293 52.34 -3.61 -18.35
C GLY A 293 51.14 -2.70 -18.66
N ALA A 294 51.23 -1.85 -19.69
CA ALA A 294 50.11 -0.98 -20.10
C ALA A 294 48.91 -1.79 -20.62
N VAL A 295 49.15 -2.80 -21.45
CA VAL A 295 48.08 -3.66 -22.01
C VAL A 295 47.51 -4.57 -20.91
N LEU A 296 48.35 -5.04 -19.98
CA LEU A 296 47.88 -5.77 -18.80
C LEU A 296 46.90 -4.92 -17.98
N GLN A 297 47.20 -3.63 -17.80
CA GLN A 297 46.34 -2.70 -17.07
C GLN A 297 44.99 -2.50 -17.77
N GLU A 298 44.96 -2.38 -19.09
CA GLU A 298 43.71 -2.30 -19.86
C GLU A 298 42.85 -3.57 -19.71
N MET A 299 43.46 -4.75 -19.76
CA MET A 299 42.74 -6.01 -19.56
C MET A 299 42.19 -6.15 -18.13
N VAL A 300 42.92 -5.67 -17.12
CA VAL A 300 42.44 -5.60 -15.73
C VAL A 300 41.27 -4.62 -15.60
N MET A 301 41.32 -3.47 -16.30
CA MET A 301 40.19 -2.53 -16.33
C MET A 301 38.96 -3.14 -17.00
N LEU A 302 39.13 -3.95 -18.06
CA LEU A 302 38.03 -4.66 -18.69
C LEU A 302 37.39 -5.70 -17.75
N LEU A 303 38.22 -6.44 -16.99
CA LEU A 303 37.73 -7.35 -15.96
C LEU A 303 36.97 -6.59 -14.85
N GLN A 304 37.52 -5.48 -14.37
CA GLN A 304 36.87 -4.59 -13.41
C GLN A 304 35.52 -4.08 -13.93
N TYR A 305 35.43 -3.69 -15.19
CA TYR A 305 34.19 -3.28 -15.83
C TYR A 305 33.15 -4.41 -15.84
N HIS A 306 33.53 -5.63 -16.22
CA HIS A 306 32.60 -6.76 -16.27
C HIS A 306 32.12 -7.19 -14.89
N VAL A 307 33.00 -7.26 -13.89
CA VAL A 307 32.62 -7.56 -12.50
C VAL A 307 31.72 -6.45 -11.95
N THR A 308 32.04 -5.19 -12.23
CA THR A 308 31.22 -4.06 -11.75
C THR A 308 29.81 -4.10 -12.33
N THR A 309 29.69 -4.27 -13.65
CA THR A 309 28.39 -4.31 -14.35
C THR A 309 27.54 -5.55 -14.03
N LEU A 310 28.14 -6.63 -13.51
CA LEU A 310 27.40 -7.77 -12.96
C LEU A 310 26.60 -7.36 -11.71
N PHE A 311 27.22 -6.62 -10.79
CA PHE A 311 26.57 -6.15 -9.57
C PHE A 311 25.67 -4.94 -9.82
N ASP A 312 26.16 -3.96 -10.58
CA ASP A 312 25.46 -2.71 -10.86
C ASP A 312 25.80 -2.16 -12.25
N ASN A 313 24.77 -2.05 -13.10
CA ASN A 313 24.91 -1.63 -14.50
C ASN A 313 24.52 -0.16 -14.71
N ASP A 314 23.86 0.46 -13.73
CA ASP A 314 23.32 1.83 -13.82
C ASP A 314 24.27 2.85 -13.15
N ILE A 315 25.57 2.73 -13.43
CA ILE A 315 26.60 3.60 -12.84
C ILE A 315 26.83 4.83 -13.71
N PRO A 316 26.72 6.06 -13.17
CA PRO A 316 26.94 7.28 -13.95
C PRO A 316 28.40 7.36 -14.42
N GLY A 317 28.60 7.70 -15.69
CA GLY A 317 29.92 7.85 -16.30
C GLY A 317 30.57 6.55 -16.80
N MET A 318 29.89 5.40 -16.70
CA MET A 318 30.34 4.15 -17.33
C MET A 318 29.40 3.71 -18.46
N PRO A 319 29.92 3.03 -19.50
CA PRO A 319 29.07 2.48 -20.55
C PRO A 319 28.18 1.37 -19.98
N VAL A 320 26.92 1.32 -20.40
CA VAL A 320 25.96 0.30 -19.96
C VAL A 320 26.24 -1.01 -20.69
N ALA A 321 26.39 -2.10 -19.95
CA ALA A 321 26.54 -3.42 -20.54
C ALA A 321 25.20 -3.86 -21.17
N THR A 322 25.24 -4.15 -22.47
CA THR A 322 24.08 -4.57 -23.25
C THR A 322 24.25 -5.98 -23.78
N THR A 323 23.13 -6.65 -24.00
CA THR A 323 23.05 -7.92 -24.74
C THR A 323 23.28 -7.68 -26.23
N ARG A 324 23.42 -8.75 -27.03
CA ARG A 324 23.55 -8.65 -28.50
C ARG A 324 22.43 -7.85 -29.17
N GLY A 325 21.23 -7.83 -28.58
CA GLY A 325 20.09 -7.03 -29.03
C GLY A 325 20.07 -5.58 -28.51
N LYS A 326 21.20 -5.05 -28.02
CA LYS A 326 21.34 -3.70 -27.42
C LYS A 326 20.47 -3.43 -26.19
N LYS A 327 19.80 -4.45 -25.64
CA LYS A 327 19.05 -4.34 -24.38
C LYS A 327 20.01 -4.35 -23.19
N PRO A 328 19.90 -3.42 -22.22
CA PRO A 328 20.69 -3.45 -20.99
C PRO A 328 20.52 -4.75 -20.21
N ILE A 329 21.63 -5.32 -19.75
CA ILE A 329 21.67 -6.52 -18.92
C ILE A 329 21.12 -6.19 -17.53
N LYS A 330 20.23 -7.03 -16.99
CA LYS A 330 19.73 -6.88 -15.61
C LYS A 330 20.75 -7.36 -14.58
N SER A 331 21.45 -6.41 -13.96
CA SER A 331 22.40 -6.65 -12.84
C SER A 331 21.72 -7.19 -11.58
N ILE A 332 22.53 -7.68 -10.63
CA ILE A 332 22.03 -8.17 -9.34
C ILE A 332 21.29 -7.06 -8.57
N ARG A 333 21.84 -5.84 -8.52
CA ARG A 333 21.21 -4.69 -7.86
C ARG A 333 19.85 -4.34 -8.49
N ALA A 334 19.76 -4.35 -9.81
CA ALA A 334 18.52 -4.05 -10.54
C ALA A 334 17.43 -5.11 -10.29
N ARG A 335 17.79 -6.38 -10.04
CA ARG A 335 16.84 -7.43 -9.65
C ARG A 335 16.28 -7.25 -8.24
N LEU A 336 17.05 -6.63 -7.34
CA LEU A 336 16.65 -6.42 -5.95
C LEU A 336 15.84 -5.12 -5.77
N LYS A 337 16.25 -4.04 -6.47
CA LYS A 337 15.65 -2.71 -6.38
C LYS A 337 14.43 -2.58 -7.30
N GLY A 338 13.54 -1.63 -6.97
CA GLY A 338 12.42 -1.23 -7.83
C GLY A 338 11.08 -1.80 -7.37
N LYS A 339 10.00 -1.39 -8.05
CA LYS A 339 8.63 -1.82 -7.73
C LYS A 339 8.41 -3.31 -8.03
N GLU A 340 8.97 -3.77 -9.13
CA GLU A 340 8.99 -5.19 -9.54
C GLU A 340 10.24 -5.95 -9.04
N GLY A 341 11.10 -5.28 -8.27
CA GLY A 341 12.28 -5.92 -7.68
C GLY A 341 11.89 -6.95 -6.62
N ARG A 342 12.77 -7.92 -6.35
CA ARG A 342 12.48 -9.05 -5.45
C ARG A 342 11.99 -8.63 -4.05
N LEU A 343 12.55 -7.55 -3.49
CA LEU A 343 12.18 -7.08 -2.15
C LEU A 343 10.72 -6.63 -2.10
N ARG A 344 10.30 -5.74 -3.01
CA ARG A 344 8.92 -5.20 -3.00
C ARG A 344 7.93 -6.14 -3.69
N GLY A 345 8.28 -6.72 -4.83
CA GLY A 345 7.38 -7.47 -5.70
C GLY A 345 7.29 -8.98 -5.45
N ASN A 346 8.15 -9.55 -4.60
CA ASN A 346 8.07 -10.98 -4.25
C ASN A 346 8.00 -11.23 -2.74
N LEU A 347 8.69 -10.42 -1.92
CA LEU A 347 8.68 -10.59 -0.47
C LEU A 347 7.56 -9.79 0.20
N MET A 348 7.42 -8.50 -0.11
CA MET A 348 6.39 -7.66 0.53
C MET A 348 5.01 -7.82 -0.10
N GLY A 349 4.93 -7.94 -1.42
CA GLY A 349 3.70 -8.27 -2.15
C GLY A 349 3.94 -9.48 -3.02
N LYS A 350 3.12 -10.52 -2.89
CA LYS A 350 3.21 -11.74 -3.71
C LYS A 350 1.84 -12.04 -4.29
N ARG A 351 1.82 -12.66 -5.47
CA ARG A 351 0.62 -13.36 -5.95
C ARG A 351 0.37 -14.55 -5.03
N VAL A 352 -0.87 -14.67 -4.58
CA VAL A 352 -1.29 -15.71 -3.64
C VAL A 352 -2.25 -16.66 -4.31
N ASP A 353 -2.20 -17.93 -3.90
CA ASP A 353 -3.17 -18.94 -4.29
C ASP A 353 -4.46 -18.82 -3.45
N PHE A 354 -5.49 -19.58 -3.81
CA PHE A 354 -6.79 -19.62 -3.11
C PHE A 354 -7.48 -18.26 -2.98
N SER A 355 -7.32 -17.44 -4.01
CA SER A 355 -8.00 -16.16 -4.15
C SER A 355 -8.80 -16.05 -5.43
N ALA A 356 -9.86 -15.25 -5.42
CA ALA A 356 -10.67 -14.94 -6.58
C ALA A 356 -10.96 -13.44 -6.66
N ARG A 357 -11.29 -12.96 -7.86
CA ARG A 357 -11.63 -11.56 -8.14
C ARG A 357 -12.77 -11.52 -9.14
N THR A 358 -13.78 -10.71 -8.88
CA THR A 358 -14.87 -10.42 -9.82
C THR A 358 -15.52 -9.09 -9.46
N VAL A 359 -16.40 -8.62 -10.34
CA VAL A 359 -17.20 -7.40 -10.16
C VAL A 359 -18.13 -7.54 -8.97
N ILE A 360 -18.33 -6.45 -8.23
CA ILE A 360 -19.26 -6.39 -7.09
C ILE A 360 -20.65 -5.87 -7.47
N THR A 361 -21.66 -6.28 -6.70
CA THR A 361 -23.05 -5.83 -6.83
C THR A 361 -23.67 -5.67 -5.45
N GLY A 362 -24.55 -4.69 -5.28
CA GLY A 362 -25.29 -4.50 -4.03
C GLY A 362 -26.42 -5.51 -3.88
N ASP A 363 -26.54 -6.12 -2.70
CA ASP A 363 -27.67 -6.98 -2.34
C ASP A 363 -28.20 -6.60 -0.94
N PRO A 364 -29.38 -5.98 -0.84
CA PRO A 364 -29.94 -5.53 0.44
C PRO A 364 -30.48 -6.68 1.30
N MET A 365 -30.64 -7.90 0.75
CA MET A 365 -31.18 -9.04 1.48
C MET A 365 -30.09 -9.81 2.24
N LEU A 366 -28.82 -9.58 1.90
CA LEU A 366 -27.68 -10.16 2.59
C LEU A 366 -27.40 -9.43 3.91
N PRO A 367 -27.16 -10.16 5.02
CA PRO A 367 -26.59 -9.57 6.23
C PRO A 367 -25.25 -8.86 5.97
N ILE A 368 -24.93 -7.86 6.79
CA ILE A 368 -23.70 -7.07 6.61
C ILE A 368 -22.40 -7.89 6.70
N ASP A 369 -22.40 -9.02 7.40
CA ASP A 369 -21.22 -9.87 7.58
C ASP A 369 -21.12 -10.99 6.54
N THR A 370 -22.02 -11.01 5.55
CA THR A 370 -22.07 -12.03 4.51
C THR A 370 -21.70 -11.47 3.15
N VAL A 371 -21.00 -12.29 2.36
CA VAL A 371 -20.68 -12.02 0.97
C VAL A 371 -21.25 -13.11 0.08
N GLY A 372 -21.99 -12.70 -0.95
CA GLY A 372 -22.49 -13.56 -2.00
C GLY A 372 -21.35 -13.99 -2.92
N VAL A 373 -21.09 -15.29 -3.02
CA VAL A 373 -20.05 -15.87 -3.87
C VAL A 373 -20.68 -16.66 -5.01
N PRO A 374 -20.29 -16.41 -6.27
CA PRO A 374 -20.68 -17.20 -7.43
C PRO A 374 -20.38 -18.69 -7.28
N LYS A 375 -21.32 -19.54 -7.73
CA LYS A 375 -21.12 -21.01 -7.77
C LYS A 375 -19.83 -21.41 -8.52
N SER A 376 -19.49 -20.72 -9.61
CA SER A 376 -18.25 -20.96 -10.38
C SER A 376 -16.98 -20.77 -9.56
N ILE A 377 -16.94 -19.72 -8.73
CA ILE A 377 -15.82 -19.42 -7.82
C ILE A 377 -15.80 -20.43 -6.66
N ALA A 378 -16.97 -20.74 -6.09
CA ALA A 378 -17.08 -21.68 -4.98
C ALA A 378 -16.63 -23.10 -5.34
N MET A 379 -16.90 -23.53 -6.58
CA MET A 379 -16.39 -24.80 -7.14
C MET A 379 -14.91 -24.73 -7.48
N THR A 380 -14.34 -23.53 -7.67
CA THR A 380 -12.93 -23.37 -8.00
C THR A 380 -12.05 -23.42 -6.75
N LEU A 381 -12.43 -22.64 -5.74
CA LEU A 381 -11.72 -22.50 -4.48
C LEU A 381 -11.99 -23.69 -3.56
N THR A 382 -10.93 -24.24 -2.97
CA THR A 382 -11.03 -25.39 -2.07
C THR A 382 -10.55 -25.07 -0.67
N TYR A 383 -11.12 -25.78 0.30
CA TYR A 383 -10.72 -25.78 1.69
C TYR A 383 -10.24 -27.18 2.09
N PRO A 384 -9.00 -27.34 2.60
CA PRO A 384 -8.50 -28.62 3.05
C PRO A 384 -9.07 -28.95 4.43
N GLU A 385 -10.07 -29.82 4.48
CA GLU A 385 -10.67 -30.29 5.72
C GLU A 385 -10.07 -31.64 6.12
N PHE A 386 -9.69 -31.78 7.39
CA PHE A 386 -9.22 -33.06 7.94
C PHE A 386 -10.40 -34.01 8.13
N VAL A 387 -10.21 -35.28 7.74
CA VAL A 387 -11.16 -36.35 8.02
C VAL A 387 -11.07 -36.69 9.50
N THR A 388 -12.17 -36.47 10.20
CA THR A 388 -12.40 -36.78 11.60
C THR A 388 -13.59 -37.73 11.72
N PRO A 389 -13.75 -38.43 12.86
CA PRO A 389 -14.92 -39.27 13.08
C PRO A 389 -16.26 -38.53 12.93
N LEU A 390 -16.28 -37.21 13.17
CA LEU A 390 -17.50 -36.38 13.13
C LEU A 390 -17.93 -36.01 11.71
N ASN A 391 -16.97 -35.79 10.79
CA ASN A 391 -17.25 -35.29 9.43
C ASN A 391 -17.06 -36.35 8.33
N ILE A 392 -16.55 -37.54 8.63
CA ILE A 392 -16.27 -38.59 7.63
C ILE A 392 -17.48 -38.93 6.76
N GLY A 393 -18.69 -38.97 7.33
CA GLY A 393 -19.93 -39.22 6.58
C GLY A 393 -20.22 -38.12 5.56
N GLN A 394 -20.06 -36.85 5.97
CA GLN A 394 -20.26 -35.69 5.10
C GLN A 394 -19.18 -35.62 4.00
N LEU A 395 -17.91 -35.83 4.35
CA LEU A 395 -16.80 -35.80 3.40
C LEU A 395 -16.90 -36.92 2.37
N ARG A 396 -17.33 -38.12 2.77
CA ARG A 396 -17.57 -39.24 1.83
C ARG A 396 -18.63 -38.87 0.79
N GLN A 397 -19.68 -38.15 1.19
CA GLN A 397 -20.69 -37.66 0.25
C GLN A 397 -20.11 -36.63 -0.73
N LEU A 398 -19.30 -35.67 -0.26
CA LEU A 398 -18.68 -34.66 -1.12
C LEU A 398 -17.71 -35.27 -2.15
N VAL A 399 -16.93 -36.28 -1.72
CA VAL A 399 -16.03 -37.02 -2.62
C VAL A 399 -16.82 -37.82 -3.65
N LYS A 400 -17.97 -38.39 -3.27
CA LYS A 400 -18.88 -39.10 -4.18
C LYS A 400 -19.50 -38.17 -5.23
N THR A 401 -19.87 -36.95 -4.83
CA THR A 401 -20.35 -35.91 -5.77
C THR A 401 -19.26 -35.52 -6.77
N GLY A 402 -18.00 -35.45 -6.33
CA GLY A 402 -16.86 -35.14 -7.17
C GLY A 402 -16.68 -33.64 -7.45
N PRO A 403 -15.86 -33.27 -8.46
CA PRO A 403 -15.43 -31.90 -8.68
C PRO A 403 -16.35 -31.06 -9.60
N PHE A 404 -17.27 -31.69 -10.33
CA PHE A 404 -18.09 -31.01 -11.35
C PHE A 404 -19.42 -30.49 -10.82
N ASP A 405 -19.87 -30.98 -9.67
CA ASP A 405 -21.11 -30.56 -9.03
C ASP A 405 -20.80 -29.89 -7.68
N TRP A 406 -21.70 -29.00 -7.25
CA TRP A 406 -21.64 -28.36 -5.94
C TRP A 406 -22.85 -28.79 -5.12
N PRO A 407 -22.68 -29.19 -3.84
CA PRO A 407 -21.42 -29.25 -3.08
C PRO A 407 -20.59 -30.52 -3.36
N GLY A 408 -19.28 -30.37 -3.55
CA GLY A 408 -18.37 -31.44 -3.96
C GLY A 408 -16.92 -31.25 -3.47
N ALA A 409 -15.98 -32.03 -4.02
CA ALA A 409 -14.56 -31.98 -3.67
C ALA A 409 -13.65 -32.23 -4.89
N LYS A 410 -12.41 -31.74 -4.82
CA LYS A 410 -11.43 -31.87 -5.92
C LYS A 410 -10.32 -32.86 -5.67
N TYR A 411 -9.76 -32.86 -4.46
CA TYR A 411 -8.59 -33.67 -4.15
C TYR A 411 -8.76 -34.38 -2.82
N VAL A 412 -8.16 -35.56 -2.73
CA VAL A 412 -7.96 -36.29 -1.48
C VAL A 412 -6.45 -36.43 -1.29
N ILE A 413 -5.95 -35.97 -0.15
CA ILE A 413 -4.56 -36.07 0.24
C ILE A 413 -4.48 -37.10 1.35
N ARG A 414 -3.72 -38.16 1.12
CA ARG A 414 -3.46 -39.22 2.10
C ARG A 414 -2.34 -38.82 3.06
N ASP A 415 -2.13 -39.61 4.11
CA ASP A 415 -1.11 -39.35 5.13
C ASP A 415 0.32 -39.43 4.58
N ASP A 416 0.54 -40.22 3.52
CA ASP A 416 1.80 -40.29 2.77
C ASP A 416 2.10 -39.02 1.95
N GLY A 417 1.15 -38.08 1.90
CA GLY A 417 1.23 -36.85 1.12
C GLY A 417 0.87 -37.03 -0.36
N SER A 418 0.47 -38.23 -0.78
CA SER A 418 0.00 -38.47 -2.14
C SER A 418 -1.33 -37.72 -2.38
N ARG A 419 -1.37 -36.94 -3.46
CA ARG A 419 -2.54 -36.16 -3.86
C ARG A 419 -3.29 -36.89 -4.95
N PHE A 420 -4.48 -37.38 -4.64
CA PHE A 420 -5.37 -38.01 -5.59
C PHE A 420 -6.35 -36.98 -6.18
N ASP A 421 -6.37 -36.86 -7.51
CA ASP A 421 -7.25 -35.94 -8.25
C ASP A 421 -8.57 -36.63 -8.60
N LEU A 422 -9.68 -36.12 -8.07
CA LEU A 422 -11.00 -36.69 -8.27
C LEU A 422 -11.54 -36.49 -9.70
N ARG A 423 -10.91 -35.65 -10.53
CA ARG A 423 -11.29 -35.51 -11.95
C ARG A 423 -10.98 -36.77 -12.76
N HIS A 424 -9.96 -37.50 -12.35
CA HIS A 424 -9.50 -38.73 -13.03
C HIS A 424 -9.96 -40.01 -12.30
N ALA A 425 -10.74 -39.87 -11.23
CA ALA A 425 -11.35 -41.01 -10.55
C ALA A 425 -12.34 -41.70 -11.50
N LYS A 426 -12.23 -43.03 -11.66
CA LYS A 426 -13.21 -43.81 -12.43
C LYS A 426 -14.59 -43.59 -11.81
N LYS A 427 -15.59 -43.19 -12.60
CA LYS A 427 -16.99 -43.07 -12.14
C LYS A 427 -17.42 -44.39 -11.50
N GLY A 428 -17.64 -44.39 -10.18
CA GLY A 428 -18.00 -45.58 -9.41
C GLY A 428 -16.89 -46.23 -8.57
N GLY A 429 -15.64 -45.73 -8.61
CA GLY A 429 -14.60 -46.15 -7.67
C GLY A 429 -14.85 -45.57 -6.28
N GLU A 430 -15.13 -46.42 -5.28
CA GLU A 430 -15.23 -45.98 -3.90
C GLU A 430 -13.84 -45.54 -3.40
N VAL A 431 -13.63 -44.23 -3.28
CA VAL A 431 -12.47 -43.70 -2.55
C VAL A 431 -12.76 -43.88 -1.06
N VAL A 432 -12.13 -44.88 -0.46
CA VAL A 432 -12.20 -45.10 0.99
C VAL A 432 -11.46 -43.94 1.68
N LEU A 433 -12.18 -43.23 2.56
CA LEU A 433 -11.62 -42.17 3.39
C LEU A 433 -11.26 -42.75 4.75
N GLU A 434 -10.06 -42.44 5.22
CA GLU A 434 -9.58 -42.82 6.55
C GLU A 434 -9.41 -41.57 7.42
N VAL A 435 -9.50 -41.74 8.73
CA VAL A 435 -9.26 -40.65 9.70
C VAL A 435 -7.79 -40.25 9.62
N GLY A 436 -7.52 -38.95 9.45
CA GLY A 436 -6.16 -38.42 9.21
C GLY A 436 -6.00 -37.79 7.83
N TYR A 437 -6.71 -38.32 6.82
CA TYR A 437 -6.64 -37.81 5.45
C TYR A 437 -7.17 -36.37 5.38
N ARG A 438 -6.78 -35.64 4.32
CA ARG A 438 -7.30 -34.30 4.03
C ARG A 438 -8.12 -34.32 2.75
N VAL A 439 -9.31 -33.77 2.79
CA VAL A 439 -10.18 -33.60 1.62
C VAL A 439 -10.24 -32.13 1.26
N GLU A 440 -9.78 -31.79 0.05
CA GLU A 440 -9.94 -30.44 -0.51
C GLU A 440 -11.35 -30.31 -1.08
N ARG A 441 -12.30 -29.94 -0.22
CA ARG A 441 -13.71 -29.72 -0.59
C ARG A 441 -13.90 -28.34 -1.21
N HIS A 442 -14.98 -28.17 -1.98
CA HIS A 442 -15.42 -26.86 -2.46
C HIS A 442 -15.76 -25.93 -1.28
N MET A 443 -15.72 -24.62 -1.54
CA MET A 443 -16.24 -23.62 -0.62
C MET A 443 -17.74 -23.86 -0.37
N ARG A 444 -18.19 -23.67 0.87
CA ARG A 444 -19.60 -23.83 1.28
C ARG A 444 -20.12 -22.59 2.02
N ASP A 445 -21.42 -22.56 2.22
CA ASP A 445 -22.07 -21.53 3.02
C ASP A 445 -21.53 -21.51 4.46
N GLY A 446 -21.26 -20.32 4.98
CA GLY A 446 -20.72 -20.10 6.32
C GLY A 446 -19.20 -20.22 6.42
N ASP A 447 -18.47 -20.56 5.35
CA ASP A 447 -17.01 -20.47 5.34
C ASP A 447 -16.56 -19.00 5.50
N PHE A 448 -15.40 -18.80 6.13
CA PHE A 448 -14.86 -17.47 6.39
C PHE A 448 -13.83 -17.08 5.33
N VAL A 449 -14.02 -15.89 4.77
CA VAL A 449 -13.15 -15.33 3.73
C VAL A 449 -12.71 -13.93 4.10
N LEU A 450 -11.51 -13.56 3.66
CA LEU A 450 -11.09 -12.15 3.66
C LEU A 450 -11.53 -11.51 2.36
N PHE A 451 -12.12 -10.33 2.47
CA PHE A 451 -12.60 -9.58 1.32
C PHE A 451 -11.97 -8.19 1.33
N ASN A 452 -11.39 -7.79 0.20
CA ASN A 452 -10.67 -6.53 0.09
C ASN A 452 -10.93 -5.77 -1.21
N ARG A 453 -10.88 -4.44 -1.10
CA ARG A 453 -10.82 -3.51 -2.24
C ARG A 453 -9.43 -2.88 -2.29
N GLN A 454 -8.86 -2.81 -3.50
CA GLN A 454 -7.60 -2.12 -3.75
C GLN A 454 -7.90 -0.70 -4.25
N PRO A 455 -7.14 0.33 -3.81
CA PRO A 455 -6.07 0.30 -2.83
C PRO A 455 -6.57 0.13 -1.39
N SER A 456 -5.86 -0.65 -0.57
CA SER A 456 -6.21 -0.91 0.83
C SER A 456 -5.47 0.05 1.76
N LEU A 457 -6.03 1.24 2.00
CA LEU A 457 -5.41 2.31 2.80
C LEU A 457 -5.73 2.21 4.30
N HIS A 458 -6.82 1.53 4.66
CA HIS A 458 -7.30 1.43 6.03
C HIS A 458 -7.49 -0.04 6.42
N LYS A 459 -7.48 -0.31 7.73
CA LYS A 459 -7.73 -1.65 8.26
C LYS A 459 -9.04 -2.23 7.75
N MET A 460 -10.10 -1.42 7.67
CA MET A 460 -11.43 -1.82 7.20
C MET A 460 -11.51 -2.04 5.69
N SER A 461 -10.47 -1.72 4.92
CA SER A 461 -10.38 -2.11 3.51
C SER A 461 -10.13 -3.62 3.34
N ILE A 462 -9.85 -4.35 4.42
CA ILE A 462 -9.77 -5.81 4.49
C ILE A 462 -10.60 -6.28 5.69
N MET A 463 -11.72 -6.97 5.44
CA MET A 463 -12.58 -7.49 6.50
C MET A 463 -12.95 -8.95 6.24
N GLY A 464 -13.28 -9.64 7.33
CA GLY A 464 -13.76 -11.00 7.32
C GLY A 464 -15.27 -11.09 7.07
N HIS A 465 -15.66 -11.87 6.06
CA HIS A 465 -17.05 -12.16 5.71
C HIS A 465 -17.34 -13.65 5.78
N GLN A 466 -18.62 -13.98 5.96
CA GLN A 466 -19.16 -15.31 5.79
C GLN A 466 -19.64 -15.50 4.35
N VAL A 467 -19.29 -16.62 3.75
CA VAL A 467 -19.70 -16.96 2.39
C VAL A 467 -21.17 -17.34 2.37
N LYS A 468 -21.88 -16.84 1.37
CA LYS A 468 -23.18 -17.37 0.93
C LYS A 468 -23.12 -17.61 -0.57
N ILE A 469 -23.39 -18.83 -1.01
CA ILE A 469 -23.25 -19.21 -2.41
C ILE A 469 -24.53 -18.83 -3.14
N LEU A 470 -24.36 -18.06 -4.21
CA LEU A 470 -25.44 -17.51 -5.00
C LEU A 470 -25.24 -17.83 -6.49
N PRO A 471 -26.32 -17.88 -7.28
CA PRO A 471 -26.22 -17.96 -8.73
C PRO A 471 -25.57 -16.69 -9.31
N TYR A 472 -25.30 -16.70 -10.62
CA TYR A 472 -24.62 -15.63 -11.36
C TYR A 472 -23.14 -15.48 -11.02
N SER A 473 -22.48 -14.45 -11.57
CA SER A 473 -21.01 -14.35 -11.64
C SER A 473 -20.39 -13.18 -10.85
N THR A 474 -21.20 -12.39 -10.13
CA THR A 474 -20.72 -11.23 -9.35
C THR A 474 -20.64 -11.52 -7.86
N PHE A 475 -19.74 -10.82 -7.16
CA PHE A 475 -19.75 -10.81 -5.71
C PHE A 475 -20.87 -9.90 -5.21
N ARG A 476 -21.64 -10.36 -4.23
CA ARG A 476 -22.73 -9.55 -3.67
C ARG A 476 -22.44 -9.14 -2.24
N LEU A 477 -22.61 -7.88 -1.93
CA LEU A 477 -22.42 -7.38 -0.56
C LEU A 477 -23.54 -6.43 -0.15
N ASN A 478 -23.70 -6.29 1.15
CA ASN A 478 -24.64 -5.36 1.74
C ASN A 478 -24.19 -3.90 1.50
N LEU A 479 -25.15 -3.01 1.23
CA LEU A 479 -24.89 -1.61 0.92
C LEU A 479 -24.22 -0.84 2.07
N SER A 480 -24.48 -1.17 3.33
CA SER A 480 -23.84 -0.51 4.48
C SER A 480 -22.32 -0.74 4.55
N VAL A 481 -21.82 -1.77 3.88
CA VAL A 481 -20.39 -2.14 3.85
C VAL A 481 -19.65 -1.47 2.70
N THR A 482 -20.34 -0.80 1.78
CA THR A 482 -19.71 -0.03 0.69
C THR A 482 -18.83 1.11 1.21
N SER A 483 -19.25 1.78 2.29
CA SER A 483 -18.54 2.92 2.89
C SER A 483 -17.12 2.59 3.37
N PRO A 484 -16.87 1.54 4.19
CA PRO A 484 -15.51 1.19 4.61
C PRO A 484 -14.61 0.71 3.46
N TYR A 485 -15.17 0.11 2.41
CA TYR A 485 -14.41 -0.25 1.22
C TYR A 485 -14.19 0.93 0.25
N ASN A 486 -14.92 2.03 0.45
CA ASN A 486 -15.04 3.12 -0.50
C ASN A 486 -15.39 2.61 -1.91
N ALA A 487 -16.31 1.65 -1.97
CA ALA A 487 -16.68 0.94 -3.18
C ALA A 487 -18.01 1.46 -3.75
N ASP A 488 -18.12 1.46 -5.06
CA ASP A 488 -19.34 1.67 -5.83
C ASP A 488 -19.64 0.45 -6.71
N PHE A 489 -20.73 0.52 -7.49
CA PHE A 489 -21.21 -0.61 -8.30
C PHE A 489 -21.23 -0.27 -9.80
N ASP A 490 -20.29 0.55 -10.25
CA ASP A 490 -20.15 1.01 -11.64
C ASP A 490 -19.18 0.15 -12.49
N GLY A 491 -18.66 -0.94 -11.92
CA GLY A 491 -17.66 -1.82 -12.56
C GLY A 491 -16.52 -2.21 -11.62
N ASP A 492 -16.53 -1.69 -10.40
CA ASP A 492 -15.61 -2.04 -9.32
C ASP A 492 -15.44 -3.55 -9.13
N GLU A 493 -14.18 -3.96 -8.92
CA GLU A 493 -13.80 -5.34 -8.65
C GLU A 493 -13.14 -5.45 -7.27
N MET A 494 -13.46 -6.51 -6.55
CA MET A 494 -12.88 -6.81 -5.24
C MET A 494 -12.27 -8.21 -5.23
N ASN A 495 -11.25 -8.41 -4.38
CA ASN A 495 -10.63 -9.72 -4.22
C ASN A 495 -11.15 -10.42 -2.95
N LEU A 496 -11.19 -11.74 -3.05
CA LEU A 496 -11.60 -12.67 -2.02
C LEU A 496 -10.45 -13.64 -1.77
N HIS A 497 -10.10 -13.86 -0.51
CA HIS A 497 -9.09 -14.84 -0.10
C HIS A 497 -9.73 -15.85 0.87
N LEU A 498 -9.65 -17.13 0.55
CA LEU A 498 -10.19 -18.21 1.38
C LEU A 498 -9.14 -18.68 2.40
N ALA A 499 -9.50 -18.65 3.69
CA ALA A 499 -8.64 -19.16 4.75
C ALA A 499 -8.45 -20.68 4.63
N GLN A 500 -7.20 -21.14 4.67
CA GLN A 500 -6.84 -22.55 4.47
C GLN A 500 -6.66 -23.33 5.76
N SER A 501 -6.33 -22.68 6.88
CA SER A 501 -6.14 -23.33 8.19
C SER A 501 -7.26 -22.98 9.16
N GLU A 502 -7.52 -23.86 10.14
CA GLU A 502 -8.49 -23.57 11.21
C GLU A 502 -8.04 -22.42 12.12
N GLU A 503 -6.74 -22.29 12.36
CA GLU A 503 -6.16 -21.17 13.13
C GLU A 503 -6.47 -19.82 12.44
N THR A 504 -6.27 -19.71 11.13
CA THR A 504 -6.59 -18.50 10.37
C THR A 504 -8.08 -18.25 10.27
N ARG A 505 -8.92 -19.30 10.17
CA ARG A 505 -10.39 -19.15 10.23
C ARG A 505 -10.84 -18.57 11.56
N ALA A 506 -10.24 -19.02 12.66
CA ALA A 506 -10.51 -18.47 13.99
C ALA A 506 -10.07 -17.00 14.08
N GLU A 507 -8.91 -16.65 13.54
CA GLU A 507 -8.41 -15.27 13.49
C GLU A 507 -9.41 -14.32 12.77
N ILE A 508 -9.90 -14.74 11.59
CA ILE A 508 -10.89 -13.96 10.82
C ILE A 508 -12.18 -13.79 11.62
N LYS A 509 -12.70 -14.90 12.19
CA LYS A 509 -13.95 -14.91 12.97
C LYS A 509 -13.87 -14.01 14.21
N HIS A 510 -12.74 -14.03 14.91
CA HIS A 510 -12.60 -13.34 16.20
C HIS A 510 -12.05 -11.92 16.09
N LEU A 511 -11.23 -11.58 15.11
CA LEU A 511 -10.61 -10.26 15.00
C LEU A 511 -11.17 -9.42 13.85
N MET A 512 -11.31 -10.03 12.67
CA MET A 512 -11.51 -9.28 11.42
C MET A 512 -12.95 -9.24 10.93
N LYS A 513 -13.88 -9.97 11.57
CA LYS A 513 -15.28 -10.04 11.18
C LYS A 513 -15.92 -8.64 11.10
N VAL A 514 -16.69 -8.38 10.04
CA VAL A 514 -17.35 -7.07 9.77
C VAL A 514 -18.04 -6.45 11.01
N PRO A 515 -18.86 -7.17 11.81
CA PRO A 515 -19.54 -6.60 12.97
C PRO A 515 -18.58 -5.99 14.02
N LYS A 516 -17.36 -6.52 14.13
CA LYS A 516 -16.33 -6.03 15.04
C LYS A 516 -15.59 -4.81 14.51
N GLN A 517 -15.74 -4.51 13.22
CA GLN A 517 -15.12 -3.38 12.52
C GLN A 517 -16.12 -2.25 12.22
N ILE A 518 -17.35 -2.30 12.76
CA ILE A 518 -18.35 -1.24 12.60
C ILE A 518 -17.84 0.10 13.13
N VAL A 519 -17.19 0.11 14.30
CA VAL A 519 -16.58 1.29 14.93
C VAL A 519 -15.08 1.29 14.69
N SER A 520 -14.55 2.39 14.16
CA SER A 520 -13.12 2.55 13.89
C SER A 520 -12.40 3.29 15.01
N PRO A 521 -11.20 2.84 15.42
CA PRO A 521 -10.36 3.55 16.38
C PRO A 521 -9.76 4.84 15.81
N GLN A 522 -9.79 5.06 14.49
CA GLN A 522 -9.24 6.29 13.88
C GLN A 522 -10.01 7.54 14.31
N GLY A 523 -11.34 7.45 14.40
CA GLY A 523 -12.22 8.57 14.72
C GLY A 523 -13.15 8.32 15.90
N ASN A 524 -12.96 7.21 16.62
CA ASN A 524 -13.82 6.75 17.72
C ASN A 524 -15.31 6.84 17.36
N LYS A 525 -15.65 6.48 16.12
CA LYS A 525 -16.99 6.60 15.54
C LYS A 525 -17.27 5.44 14.57
N PRO A 526 -18.55 5.13 14.30
CA PRO A 526 -18.91 4.14 13.28
C PRO A 526 -18.41 4.55 11.90
N VAL A 527 -17.92 3.59 11.12
CA VAL A 527 -17.59 3.76 9.70
C VAL A 527 -18.72 3.25 8.82
N MET A 528 -19.48 2.27 9.32
CA MET A 528 -20.66 1.72 8.64
C MET A 528 -21.93 2.41 9.13
N GLY A 529 -22.86 2.64 8.21
CA GLY A 529 -24.16 3.21 8.51
C GLY A 529 -25.17 2.90 7.42
N ILE A 530 -26.43 3.29 7.63
CA ILE A 530 -27.47 3.21 6.60
C ILE A 530 -27.20 4.29 5.56
N VAL A 531 -27.22 3.91 4.28
CA VAL A 531 -26.86 4.76 3.15
C VAL A 531 -27.91 4.67 2.04
N GLN A 532 -27.87 5.61 1.09
CA GLN A 532 -28.66 5.61 -0.14
C GLN A 532 -30.17 5.41 0.11
N ASP A 533 -30.80 4.48 -0.60
CA ASP A 533 -32.26 4.28 -0.63
C ASP A 533 -32.80 3.89 0.74
N SER A 534 -32.10 3.03 1.47
CA SER A 534 -32.50 2.66 2.83
C SER A 534 -32.50 3.89 3.76
N LEU A 535 -31.57 4.83 3.58
CA LEU A 535 -31.52 6.03 4.41
C LEU A 535 -32.67 6.99 4.09
N LEU A 536 -32.99 7.14 2.80
CA LEU A 536 -34.16 7.90 2.35
C LEU A 536 -35.46 7.26 2.87
N ALA A 537 -35.57 5.94 2.73
CA ALA A 537 -36.71 5.17 3.17
C ALA A 537 -36.93 5.31 4.67
N VAL A 538 -35.89 5.18 5.49
CA VAL A 538 -35.97 5.39 6.95
C VAL A 538 -36.49 6.79 7.30
N SER A 539 -35.99 7.82 6.61
CA SER A 539 -36.42 9.20 6.85
C SER A 539 -37.90 9.40 6.53
N LYS A 540 -38.38 8.89 5.39
CA LYS A 540 -39.80 8.97 5.02
C LYS A 540 -40.67 8.08 5.93
N PHE A 541 -40.24 6.85 6.19
CA PHE A 541 -40.94 5.87 7.01
C PHE A 541 -41.19 6.36 8.43
N THR A 542 -40.25 7.14 8.99
CA THR A 542 -40.35 7.64 10.37
C THR A 542 -41.02 9.01 10.49
N ARG A 543 -41.61 9.57 9.41
CA ARG A 543 -42.39 10.82 9.50
C ARG A 543 -43.72 10.60 10.27
N ARG A 544 -44.34 11.69 10.74
CA ARG A 544 -45.59 11.63 11.53
C ARG A 544 -46.82 11.28 10.68
N ASP A 545 -46.79 11.68 9.42
CA ASP A 545 -47.83 11.45 8.41
C ASP A 545 -47.86 10.01 7.88
N THR A 546 -46.85 9.20 8.21
CA THR A 546 -46.72 7.84 7.68
C THR A 546 -47.48 6.84 8.54
N PHE A 547 -48.67 6.46 8.05
CA PHE A 547 -49.51 5.42 8.63
C PHE A 547 -49.49 4.13 7.80
N LEU A 548 -49.52 3.00 8.48
CA LEU A 548 -49.46 1.67 7.90
C LEU A 548 -50.75 0.91 8.18
N THR A 549 -51.28 0.27 7.14
CA THR A 549 -52.45 -0.59 7.23
C THR A 549 -52.07 -1.97 7.78
N LYS A 550 -53.04 -2.66 8.38
CA LYS A 550 -52.85 -3.99 8.97
C LYS A 550 -52.14 -5.00 8.04
N PRO A 551 -52.49 -5.15 6.74
CA PRO A 551 -51.80 -6.08 5.86
C PRO A 551 -50.32 -5.72 5.64
N MET A 552 -50.03 -4.42 5.49
CA MET A 552 -48.67 -3.94 5.30
C MET A 552 -47.80 -4.20 6.53
N VAL A 553 -48.34 -3.94 7.73
CA VAL A 553 -47.65 -4.22 9.00
C VAL A 553 -47.30 -5.70 9.11
N TYR A 554 -48.22 -6.60 8.79
CA TYR A 554 -47.96 -8.05 8.87
C TYR A 554 -46.83 -8.47 7.93
N ASN A 555 -46.82 -7.97 6.70
CA ASN A 555 -45.74 -8.26 5.75
C ASN A 555 -44.39 -7.69 6.22
N LEU A 556 -44.38 -6.51 6.85
CA LEU A 556 -43.17 -5.89 7.38
C LEU A 556 -42.63 -6.64 8.61
N LEU A 557 -43.50 -7.11 9.51
CA LEU A 557 -43.10 -7.88 10.68
C LEU A 557 -42.42 -9.21 10.28
N LEU A 558 -42.87 -9.85 9.20
CA LEU A 558 -42.26 -11.07 8.66
C LEU A 558 -40.81 -10.84 8.14
N GLN A 559 -40.41 -9.60 7.88
CA GLN A 559 -39.03 -9.29 7.48
C GLN A 559 -38.06 -9.26 8.66
N ILE A 560 -38.56 -9.22 9.91
CA ILE A 560 -37.76 -9.13 11.13
C ILE A 560 -37.39 -10.56 11.58
N PRO A 561 -36.12 -10.98 11.50
CA PRO A 561 -35.74 -12.37 11.79
C PRO A 561 -35.92 -12.79 13.24
N TYR A 562 -35.82 -11.83 14.17
CA TYR A 562 -35.89 -12.03 15.62
C TYR A 562 -37.20 -11.47 16.22
N TRP A 563 -38.26 -11.40 15.42
CA TRP A 563 -39.56 -10.94 15.90
C TRP A 563 -40.16 -11.93 16.92
N SER A 564 -40.68 -11.39 18.02
CA SER A 564 -41.24 -12.17 19.14
C SER A 564 -42.60 -12.83 18.84
N GLY A 565 -43.16 -12.64 17.64
CA GLY A 565 -44.52 -13.11 17.30
C GLY A 565 -45.66 -12.22 17.82
N VAL A 566 -45.34 -11.20 18.63
CA VAL A 566 -46.32 -10.27 19.18
C VAL A 566 -46.47 -9.06 18.27
N VAL A 567 -47.70 -8.81 17.81
CA VAL A 567 -48.04 -7.60 17.06
C VAL A 567 -48.25 -6.44 18.05
N PRO A 568 -47.58 -5.30 17.87
CA PRO A 568 -47.79 -4.15 18.76
C PRO A 568 -49.21 -3.60 18.64
N PRO A 569 -49.78 -2.99 19.69
CA PRO A 569 -51.06 -2.31 19.58
C PRO A 569 -50.97 -1.15 18.57
N PRO A 570 -52.01 -0.93 17.74
CA PRO A 570 -52.02 0.18 16.79
C PRO A 570 -51.99 1.52 17.52
N ALA A 571 -51.31 2.52 16.94
CA ALA A 571 -51.29 3.88 17.48
C ALA A 571 -52.67 4.53 17.43
N ILE A 572 -53.45 4.22 16.39
CA ILE A 572 -54.82 4.71 16.20
C ILE A 572 -55.74 3.49 16.16
N LEU A 573 -56.74 3.46 17.03
CA LEU A 573 -57.72 2.37 17.11
C LEU A 573 -58.98 2.64 16.27
N HIS A 574 -59.44 3.89 16.24
CA HIS A 574 -60.68 4.32 15.58
C HIS A 574 -60.38 5.49 14.63
N PRO A 575 -60.97 5.57 13.41
CA PRO A 575 -61.98 4.68 12.82
C PRO A 575 -61.43 3.37 12.23
N VAL A 576 -60.13 3.32 11.90
CA VAL A 576 -59.46 2.13 11.37
C VAL A 576 -58.17 1.92 12.17
N PRO A 577 -57.79 0.66 12.51
CA PRO A 577 -56.54 0.40 13.19
C PRO A 577 -55.35 0.75 12.28
N LEU A 578 -54.56 1.75 12.69
CA LEU A 578 -53.37 2.22 11.97
C LEU A 578 -52.14 2.20 12.88
N TRP A 579 -51.03 1.77 12.32
CA TRP A 579 -49.71 1.80 12.95
C TRP A 579 -48.86 2.92 12.37
N THR A 580 -47.88 3.39 13.12
CA THR A 580 -46.90 4.37 12.61
C THR A 580 -45.59 3.67 12.25
N GLY A 581 -44.83 4.22 11.30
CA GLY A 581 -43.49 3.69 11.02
C GLY A 581 -42.53 3.80 12.21
N LYS A 582 -42.73 4.79 13.10
CA LYS A 582 -41.96 4.90 14.36
C LYS A 582 -42.20 3.71 15.30
N GLN A 583 -43.42 3.18 15.37
CA GLN A 583 -43.71 1.98 16.17
C GLN A 583 -42.94 0.77 15.65
N LEU A 584 -42.95 0.53 14.33
CA LEU A 584 -42.21 -0.59 13.75
C LEU A 584 -40.69 -0.41 13.86
N PHE A 585 -40.19 0.82 13.75
CA PHE A 585 -38.78 1.10 14.00
C PHE A 585 -38.37 0.75 15.44
N SER A 586 -39.24 1.03 16.41
CA SER A 586 -39.01 0.69 17.82
C SER A 586 -38.88 -0.82 18.05
N LEU A 587 -39.63 -1.64 17.29
CA LEU A 587 -39.50 -3.10 17.36
C LEU A 587 -38.09 -3.61 17.02
N LEU A 588 -37.37 -2.91 16.15
CA LEU A 588 -36.01 -3.28 15.76
C LEU A 588 -34.99 -3.05 16.89
N LEU A 589 -35.33 -2.23 17.89
CA LEU A 589 -34.49 -1.94 19.04
C LEU A 589 -34.73 -2.92 20.20
N PHE A 590 -35.82 -3.69 20.15
CA PHE A 590 -36.11 -4.75 21.10
C PHE A 590 -35.47 -6.07 20.66
N PHE A 591 -34.27 -6.33 21.16
CA PHE A 591 -33.65 -7.64 21.06
C PHE A 591 -34.28 -8.55 22.13
N ASP A 592 -35.23 -9.39 21.73
CA ASP A 592 -35.87 -10.31 22.68
C ASP A 592 -34.84 -11.30 23.24
N SER A 593 -34.71 -11.32 24.57
CA SER A 593 -33.72 -12.13 25.29
C SER A 593 -34.32 -13.49 25.66
N SER A 594 -34.79 -14.26 24.69
CA SER A 594 -35.28 -15.63 24.94
C SER A 594 -34.18 -16.70 24.80
N VAL A 595 -32.95 -16.35 24.38
CA VAL A 595 -31.90 -17.35 24.08
C VAL A 595 -30.67 -17.25 25.01
N SER A 596 -30.61 -16.32 25.95
CA SER A 596 -29.54 -16.32 26.97
C SER A 596 -30.10 -15.74 28.26
N GLY A 597 -30.12 -16.55 29.32
CA GLY A 597 -30.78 -16.30 30.61
C GLY A 597 -30.23 -15.13 31.43
N GLY A 598 -30.25 -13.93 30.87
CA GLY A 598 -29.97 -12.66 31.53
C GLY A 598 -31.06 -11.67 31.14
N ASN A 599 -31.84 -11.22 32.13
CA ASN A 599 -32.99 -10.34 32.01
C ASN A 599 -32.57 -8.87 31.78
N THR A 600 -31.74 -8.60 30.76
CA THR A 600 -31.28 -7.26 30.40
C THR A 600 -31.97 -6.82 29.11
N LYS A 601 -33.18 -6.26 29.25
CA LYS A 601 -33.74 -5.37 28.23
C LYS A 601 -32.73 -4.25 28.00
N THR A 602 -32.07 -4.21 26.85
CA THR A 602 -31.20 -3.09 26.47
C THR A 602 -32.08 -1.83 26.37
N ARG A 603 -32.04 -0.98 27.40
CA ARG A 603 -32.82 0.25 27.48
C ARG A 603 -32.05 1.38 26.82
N ILE A 604 -31.99 1.36 25.49
CA ILE A 604 -31.30 2.39 24.72
C ILE A 604 -32.04 3.71 24.94
N ASN A 605 -31.31 4.73 25.38
CA ASN A 605 -31.83 6.07 25.55
C ASN A 605 -31.00 7.04 24.71
N MET A 606 -31.66 7.84 23.88
CA MET A 606 -31.00 8.83 23.03
C MET A 606 -31.87 10.07 22.93
N GLN A 607 -31.24 11.23 23.05
CA GLN A 607 -31.86 12.51 22.71
C GLN A 607 -30.90 13.28 21.82
N ARG A 608 -31.35 13.65 20.62
CA ARG A 608 -30.52 14.38 19.67
C ARG A 608 -31.34 15.27 18.76
N ASP A 609 -30.87 16.50 18.59
CA ASP A 609 -31.47 17.45 17.67
C ASP A 609 -30.95 17.20 16.25
N VAL A 610 -31.89 17.04 15.32
CA VAL A 610 -31.63 16.69 13.92
C VAL A 610 -31.80 17.89 13.00
N GLY A 611 -32.53 18.93 13.44
CA GLY A 611 -32.80 20.16 12.71
C GLY A 611 -31.57 20.88 12.15
N ALA A 612 -31.76 21.58 11.03
CA ALA A 612 -30.72 22.32 10.29
C ALA A 612 -30.53 23.76 10.82
N GLY A 613 -30.75 24.00 12.12
CA GLY A 613 -30.49 25.30 12.75
C GLY A 613 -31.42 26.44 12.32
N LEU A 614 -32.55 26.14 11.67
CA LEU A 614 -33.54 27.13 11.22
C LEU A 614 -34.50 27.59 12.32
N VAL A 615 -34.47 26.98 13.50
CA VAL A 615 -35.40 27.31 14.60
C VAL A 615 -34.65 27.90 15.80
N ASP A 616 -35.19 29.00 16.29
CA ASP A 616 -34.69 29.77 17.43
C ASP A 616 -34.84 28.93 18.71
N ARG A 617 -33.70 28.43 19.21
CA ARG A 617 -33.56 27.39 20.26
C ARG A 617 -34.21 27.73 21.61
N LYS A 618 -34.69 28.95 21.79
CA LYS A 618 -35.28 29.47 23.04
C LYS A 618 -36.81 29.39 23.07
N LYS A 619 -37.48 29.05 21.97
CA LYS A 619 -38.96 29.11 21.85
C LYS A 619 -39.67 27.76 21.68
N GLU A 620 -38.96 26.66 21.41
CA GLU A 620 -39.60 25.33 21.29
C GLU A 620 -39.63 24.56 22.62
N ASN A 621 -40.71 23.82 22.85
CA ASN A 621 -40.86 22.94 24.00
C ASN A 621 -39.81 21.81 23.98
N LEU A 622 -39.06 21.67 25.08
CA LEU A 622 -37.96 20.70 25.21
C LEU A 622 -38.38 19.23 24.99
N PHE A 623 -39.66 18.91 25.21
CA PHE A 623 -40.20 17.56 25.12
C PHE A 623 -41.16 17.34 23.93
N LEU A 624 -41.54 18.41 23.22
CA LEU A 624 -42.48 18.34 22.10
C LEU A 624 -41.96 19.21 20.96
N SER A 625 -41.35 18.56 19.96
CA SER A 625 -40.92 19.25 18.74
C SER A 625 -42.11 19.46 17.81
N GLU A 626 -42.38 20.68 17.39
CA GLU A 626 -43.49 20.98 16.46
C GLU A 626 -43.23 20.36 15.08
N ARG A 627 -41.99 20.46 14.59
CA ARG A 627 -41.55 19.98 13.27
C ARG A 627 -40.91 18.57 13.26
N ASP A 628 -41.05 17.83 14.35
CA ASP A 628 -40.47 16.48 14.51
C ASP A 628 -38.94 16.42 14.29
N GLU A 629 -38.23 17.46 14.69
CA GLU A 629 -36.78 17.61 14.46
C GLU A 629 -35.92 17.08 15.61
N ARG A 630 -36.51 16.85 16.79
CA ARG A 630 -35.81 16.27 17.94
C ARG A 630 -36.10 14.79 18.06
N VAL A 631 -35.06 13.96 17.93
CA VAL A 631 -35.17 12.51 18.07
C VAL A 631 -35.04 12.13 19.53
N ILE A 632 -36.07 11.46 20.05
CA ILE A 632 -36.14 10.98 21.43
C ILE A 632 -36.43 9.48 21.39
N ILE A 633 -35.42 8.70 21.79
CA ILE A 633 -35.54 7.27 22.02
C ILE A 633 -35.44 7.04 23.53
N ARG A 634 -36.43 6.37 24.12
CA ARG A 634 -36.42 6.00 25.54
C ARG A 634 -36.77 4.53 25.70
N GLN A 635 -35.95 3.80 26.46
CA GLN A 635 -36.13 2.37 26.70
C GLN A 635 -36.30 1.53 25.42
N GLY A 636 -35.65 1.94 24.32
CA GLY A 636 -35.80 1.28 23.02
C GLY A 636 -37.01 1.71 22.18
N GLU A 637 -37.83 2.65 22.65
CA GLU A 637 -38.98 3.18 21.91
C GLU A 637 -38.68 4.55 21.31
N LEU A 638 -38.95 4.72 20.01
CA LEU A 638 -38.87 5.99 19.30
C LEU A 638 -40.15 6.80 19.55
N LEU A 639 -40.07 7.74 20.50
CA LEU A 639 -41.19 8.56 20.92
C LEU A 639 -41.45 9.75 19.98
N ALA A 640 -40.38 10.40 19.53
CA ALA A 640 -40.46 11.58 18.68
C ALA A 640 -39.25 11.70 17.75
N GLY A 641 -39.42 12.41 16.65
CA GLY A 641 -38.37 12.80 15.70
C GLY A 641 -38.27 11.94 14.45
N LYS A 642 -37.89 12.57 13.34
CA LYS A 642 -37.55 11.89 12.07
C LYS A 642 -36.11 11.37 12.10
N ILE A 643 -35.93 10.12 11.65
CA ILE A 643 -34.62 9.47 11.62
C ILE A 643 -33.88 9.83 10.33
N CYS A 644 -32.69 10.44 10.45
CA CYS A 644 -31.86 10.81 9.30
C CYS A 644 -30.41 10.32 9.45
N LYS A 645 -29.53 10.73 8.51
CA LYS A 645 -28.09 10.44 8.53
C LYS A 645 -27.40 10.71 9.87
N LYS A 646 -27.83 11.73 10.62
CA LYS A 646 -27.23 12.07 11.94
C LYS A 646 -27.48 10.98 12.99
N ILE A 647 -28.54 10.18 12.84
CA ILE A 647 -28.95 9.13 13.78
C ILE A 647 -28.51 7.74 13.32
N VAL A 648 -28.77 7.37 12.06
CA VAL A 648 -28.48 6.03 11.52
C VAL A 648 -27.30 6.02 10.54
N GLY A 649 -26.51 7.09 10.50
CA GLY A 649 -25.26 7.16 9.75
C GLY A 649 -24.01 7.00 10.64
N SER A 650 -22.86 7.31 10.05
CA SER A 650 -21.50 7.19 10.63
C SER A 650 -21.12 8.36 11.55
N ALA A 651 -22.08 9.09 12.10
CA ALA A 651 -21.83 10.19 13.01
C ALA A 651 -21.37 9.69 14.39
N SER A 652 -20.53 10.47 15.10
CA SER A 652 -20.25 10.19 16.51
C SER A 652 -21.52 10.36 17.35
N GLY A 653 -21.70 9.47 18.33
CA GLY A 653 -22.92 9.40 19.16
C GLY A 653 -24.19 9.12 18.35
N SER A 654 -24.08 8.47 17.20
CA SER A 654 -25.23 7.99 16.43
C SER A 654 -25.85 6.77 17.12
N LEU A 655 -27.06 6.38 16.72
CA LEU A 655 -27.75 5.20 17.25
C LEU A 655 -26.92 3.92 17.04
N ILE A 656 -26.23 3.81 15.90
CA ILE A 656 -25.34 2.69 15.59
C ILE A 656 -24.17 2.64 16.57
N HIS A 657 -23.62 3.81 16.93
CA HIS A 657 -22.53 3.88 17.89
C HIS A 657 -22.97 3.39 19.27
N LEU A 658 -24.14 3.85 19.74
CA LEU A 658 -24.70 3.46 21.03
C LEU A 658 -25.04 1.96 21.05
N LEU A 659 -25.68 1.45 19.99
CA LEU A 659 -25.99 0.03 19.84
C LEU A 659 -24.73 -0.84 19.91
N TRP A 660 -23.67 -0.45 19.24
CA TRP A 660 -22.42 -1.22 19.24
C TRP A 660 -21.77 -1.29 20.63
N LEU A 661 -21.88 -0.21 21.43
CA LEU A 661 -21.34 -0.15 22.79
C LEU A 661 -22.23 -0.88 23.81
N GLU A 662 -23.55 -0.68 23.77
CA GLU A 662 -24.49 -1.23 24.77
C GLU A 662 -24.96 -2.65 24.44
N ALA A 663 -25.28 -2.92 23.17
CA ALA A 663 -25.86 -4.19 22.72
C ALA A 663 -24.80 -5.14 22.12
N GLY A 664 -23.63 -4.62 21.76
CA GLY A 664 -22.53 -5.38 21.17
C GLY A 664 -22.64 -5.55 19.65
N PRO A 665 -21.57 -6.09 19.02
CA PRO A 665 -21.40 -6.06 17.56
C PRO A 665 -22.41 -6.89 16.77
N GLU A 666 -22.78 -8.08 17.24
CA GLU A 666 -23.71 -8.97 16.52
C GLU A 666 -25.13 -8.38 16.50
N ARG A 667 -25.60 -7.82 17.62
CA ARG A 667 -26.92 -7.14 17.68
C ARG A 667 -26.97 -5.90 16.79
N THR A 668 -25.89 -5.12 16.73
CA THR A 668 -25.79 -3.98 15.80
C THR A 668 -25.82 -4.42 14.34
N LYS A 669 -25.19 -5.55 14.00
CA LYS A 669 -25.31 -6.16 12.67
C LYS A 669 -26.76 -6.49 12.35
N ASP A 670 -27.46 -7.13 13.30
CA ASP A 670 -28.83 -7.60 13.08
C ASP A 670 -29.78 -6.41 12.92
N PHE A 671 -29.58 -5.35 13.70
CA PHE A 671 -30.26 -4.08 13.53
C PHE A 671 -30.04 -3.48 12.14
N LEU A 672 -28.78 -3.31 11.71
CA LEU A 672 -28.46 -2.72 10.40
C LEU A 672 -29.05 -3.52 9.24
N SER A 673 -28.92 -4.84 9.29
CA SER A 673 -29.40 -5.73 8.23
C SER A 673 -30.93 -5.74 8.17
N THR A 674 -31.60 -5.78 9.33
CA THR A 674 -33.07 -5.84 9.40
C THR A 674 -33.70 -4.50 9.04
N LEU A 675 -33.11 -3.39 9.50
CA LEU A 675 -33.57 -2.05 9.17
C LEU A 675 -33.59 -1.84 7.65
N GLN A 676 -32.52 -2.22 6.95
CA GLN A 676 -32.48 -2.15 5.50
C GLN A 676 -33.56 -3.01 4.83
N LYS A 677 -33.71 -4.27 5.24
CA LYS A 677 -34.74 -5.16 4.68
C LYS A 677 -36.14 -4.58 4.83
N LEU A 678 -36.47 -4.12 6.04
CA LEU A 678 -37.77 -3.56 6.37
C LEU A 678 -38.03 -2.29 5.56
N THR A 679 -37.08 -1.36 5.54
CA THR A 679 -37.28 -0.07 4.85
C THR A 679 -37.27 -0.20 3.35
N ASN A 680 -36.47 -1.12 2.79
CA ASN A 680 -36.45 -1.36 1.35
C ASN A 680 -37.72 -2.08 0.90
N TYR A 681 -38.23 -3.03 1.70
CA TYR A 681 -39.54 -3.65 1.43
C TYR A 681 -40.65 -2.60 1.47
N TRP A 682 -40.65 -1.70 2.45
CA TRP A 682 -41.62 -0.60 2.50
C TRP A 682 -41.48 0.35 1.29
N LEU A 683 -40.26 0.73 0.94
CA LEU A 683 -39.99 1.63 -0.19
C LEU A 683 -40.41 1.02 -1.53
N LEU A 684 -40.28 -0.31 -1.68
CA LEU A 684 -40.73 -1.03 -2.88
C LEU A 684 -42.22 -0.82 -3.14
N HIS A 685 -43.05 -0.81 -2.09
CA HIS A 685 -44.50 -0.57 -2.21
C HIS A 685 -44.85 0.91 -2.34
N GLN A 686 -44.12 1.79 -1.64
CA GLN A 686 -44.39 3.22 -1.68
C GLN A 686 -43.95 3.87 -3.00
N GLY A 687 -42.83 3.39 -3.57
CA GLY A 687 -42.16 4.02 -4.70
C GLY A 687 -41.44 5.32 -4.33
N PHE A 688 -40.35 5.60 -5.04
CA PHE A 688 -39.67 6.89 -5.00
C PHE A 688 -38.99 7.16 -6.35
N THR A 689 -39.09 8.39 -6.83
CA THR A 689 -38.49 8.81 -8.09
C THR A 689 -38.11 10.29 -8.00
N VAL A 690 -37.23 10.73 -8.89
CA VAL A 690 -36.88 12.14 -9.09
C VAL A 690 -37.04 12.43 -10.58
N GLY A 691 -37.73 13.52 -10.91
CA GLY A 691 -37.93 13.92 -12.31
C GLY A 691 -37.61 15.40 -12.54
N CYS A 692 -37.74 15.84 -13.79
CA CYS A 692 -37.53 17.25 -14.15
C CYS A 692 -38.51 18.20 -13.46
N LYS A 693 -39.67 17.71 -13.01
CA LYS A 693 -40.63 18.53 -12.23
C LYS A 693 -40.03 18.99 -10.89
N ASP A 694 -39.17 18.18 -10.28
CA ASP A 694 -38.61 18.47 -8.96
C ASP A 694 -37.56 19.60 -9.00
N ILE A 695 -37.08 19.99 -10.19
CA ILE A 695 -36.07 21.05 -10.37
C ILE A 695 -36.65 22.37 -10.88
N ILE A 696 -37.93 22.42 -11.22
CA ILE A 696 -38.56 23.63 -11.75
C ILE A 696 -38.96 24.53 -10.58
N ALA A 697 -38.41 25.75 -10.54
CA ALA A 697 -38.77 26.78 -9.58
C ALA A 697 -39.96 27.61 -10.08
N ASN A 698 -40.71 28.19 -9.13
CA ASN A 698 -41.77 29.16 -9.43
C ASN A 698 -41.17 30.43 -10.07
N GLU A 699 -41.94 31.09 -10.96
CA GLU A 699 -41.49 32.32 -11.64
C GLU A 699 -41.11 33.42 -10.66
N GLU A 700 -41.87 33.60 -9.57
CA GLU A 700 -41.53 34.55 -8.49
C GLU A 700 -40.16 34.28 -7.86
N THR A 701 -39.78 33.00 -7.76
CA THR A 701 -38.47 32.61 -7.21
C THR A 701 -37.37 32.95 -8.22
N ASN A 702 -37.62 32.70 -9.51
CA ASN A 702 -36.67 33.04 -10.58
C ASN A 702 -36.46 34.55 -10.73
N GLU A 703 -37.49 35.36 -10.50
CA GLU A 703 -37.38 36.83 -10.44
C GLU A 703 -36.53 37.27 -9.26
N LYS A 704 -36.82 36.77 -8.05
CA LYS A 704 -36.01 37.06 -6.86
C LYS A 704 -34.54 36.64 -7.02
N VAL A 705 -34.29 35.50 -7.65
CA VAL A 705 -32.93 35.04 -7.94
C VAL A 705 -32.23 35.99 -8.91
N ARG A 706 -32.89 36.42 -9.99
CA ARG A 706 -32.35 37.41 -10.93
C ARG A 706 -32.04 38.74 -10.24
N ASP A 707 -32.95 39.24 -9.41
CA ASP A 707 -32.73 40.48 -8.65
C ASP A 707 -31.49 40.42 -7.74
N ILE A 708 -31.28 39.28 -7.07
CA ILE A 708 -30.10 39.05 -6.23
C ILE A 708 -28.81 39.08 -7.06
N LEU A 709 -28.83 38.45 -8.24
CA LEU A 709 -27.67 38.36 -9.12
C LEU A 709 -27.35 39.73 -9.75
N ASP A 710 -28.37 40.48 -10.17
CA ASP A 710 -28.21 41.84 -10.69
C ASP A 710 -27.71 42.81 -9.64
N GLN A 711 -28.18 42.68 -8.39
CA GLN A 711 -27.64 43.47 -7.29
C GLN A 711 -26.17 43.16 -7.05
N ALA A 712 -25.77 41.89 -7.09
CA ALA A 712 -24.37 41.49 -6.93
C ALA A 712 -23.48 42.04 -8.06
N LYS A 713 -23.94 41.99 -9.32
CA LYS A 713 -23.24 42.59 -10.46
C LYS A 713 -23.05 44.10 -10.27
N LYS A 714 -24.09 44.82 -9.85
CA LYS A 714 -24.02 46.27 -9.55
C LYS A 714 -23.00 46.57 -8.45
N GLU A 715 -22.91 45.75 -7.41
CA GLU A 715 -21.89 45.91 -6.37
C GLU A 715 -20.46 45.65 -6.89
N VAL A 716 -20.28 44.63 -7.74
CA VAL A 716 -18.97 44.39 -8.39
C VAL A 716 -18.57 45.55 -9.29
N ASP A 717 -19.49 46.14 -10.04
CA ASP A 717 -19.22 47.33 -10.86
C ASP A 717 -18.81 48.53 -10.01
N LYS A 718 -19.43 48.72 -8.84
CA LYS A 718 -19.01 49.76 -7.88
C LYS A 718 -17.58 49.49 -7.39
N LEU A 719 -17.23 48.24 -7.08
CA LEU A 719 -15.87 47.86 -6.67
C LEU A 719 -14.85 48.11 -7.80
N ILE A 720 -15.19 47.81 -9.05
CA ILE A 720 -14.34 48.08 -10.22
C ILE A 720 -14.11 49.59 -10.35
N ARG A 721 -15.16 50.41 -10.26
CA ARG A 721 -15.03 51.88 -10.33
C ARG A 721 -14.20 52.45 -9.19
N LEU A 722 -14.34 51.91 -7.97
CA LEU A 722 -13.52 52.32 -6.82
C LEU A 722 -12.04 51.96 -7.01
N ALA A 723 -11.76 50.78 -7.56
CA ALA A 723 -10.41 50.34 -7.88
C ALA A 723 -9.78 51.23 -8.95
N HIS A 724 -10.50 51.54 -10.04
CA HIS A 724 -10.01 52.45 -11.09
C HIS A 724 -9.74 53.88 -10.58
N ARG A 725 -10.50 54.35 -9.59
CA ARG A 725 -10.29 55.67 -8.96
C ARG A 725 -9.19 55.67 -7.89
N GLY A 726 -8.54 54.53 -7.62
CA GLY A 726 -7.52 54.39 -6.59
C GLY A 726 -8.03 54.58 -5.15
N ARG A 727 -9.36 54.52 -4.92
CA ARG A 727 -9.98 54.73 -3.60
C ARG A 727 -10.24 53.42 -2.84
N LEU A 728 -9.78 52.29 -3.37
CA LEU A 728 -9.96 50.99 -2.74
C LEU A 728 -8.85 50.75 -1.71
N GLU A 729 -9.23 50.53 -0.45
CA GLU A 729 -8.28 50.22 0.61
C GLU A 729 -7.77 48.77 0.49
N SER A 730 -6.45 48.61 0.57
CA SER A 730 -5.80 47.28 0.58
C SER A 730 -6.01 46.60 1.94
N GLN A 731 -6.30 45.31 1.93
CA GLN A 731 -6.32 44.51 3.15
C GLN A 731 -4.88 44.29 3.66
N PRO A 732 -4.66 44.20 4.99
CA PRO A 732 -3.34 43.93 5.54
C PRO A 732 -2.70 42.68 4.91
N GLY A 733 -1.46 42.80 4.43
CA GLY A 733 -0.70 41.69 3.84
C GLY A 733 -1.13 41.27 2.43
N LYS A 734 -2.02 42.01 1.76
CA LYS A 734 -2.42 41.76 0.36
C LYS A 734 -2.14 42.98 -0.51
N SER A 735 -1.79 42.73 -1.77
CA SER A 735 -1.72 43.79 -2.77
C SER A 735 -3.11 44.40 -3.04
N LEU A 736 -3.15 45.58 -3.67
CA LEU A 736 -4.41 46.21 -4.07
C LEU A 736 -5.24 45.30 -4.99
N ARG A 737 -4.59 44.61 -5.94
CA ARG A 737 -5.23 43.68 -6.88
C ARG A 737 -5.78 42.44 -6.19
N GLU A 738 -5.03 41.85 -5.27
CA GLU A 738 -5.51 40.71 -4.48
C GLU A 738 -6.63 41.10 -3.51
N SER A 739 -6.57 42.31 -2.96
CA SER A 739 -7.62 42.86 -2.11
C SER A 739 -8.92 43.08 -2.90
N PHE A 740 -8.81 43.59 -4.12
CA PHE A 740 -9.92 43.71 -5.05
C PHE A 740 -10.52 42.34 -5.39
N GLU A 741 -9.71 41.39 -5.84
CA GLU A 741 -10.16 40.04 -6.21
C GLU A 741 -10.82 39.31 -5.03
N ALA A 742 -10.28 39.44 -3.81
CA ALA A 742 -10.86 38.84 -2.62
C ALA A 742 -12.24 39.43 -2.27
N ARG A 743 -12.43 40.75 -2.41
CA ARG A 743 -13.73 41.41 -2.18
C ARG A 743 -14.77 40.98 -3.23
N VAL A 744 -14.38 40.94 -4.50
CA VAL A 744 -15.27 40.49 -5.59
C VAL A 744 -15.67 39.03 -5.42
N ASN A 745 -14.72 38.14 -5.14
CA ASN A 745 -15.02 36.72 -4.87
C ASN A 745 -15.94 36.54 -3.67
N LYS A 746 -15.77 37.35 -2.61
CA LYS A 746 -16.66 37.30 -1.45
C LYS A 746 -18.09 37.67 -1.82
N GLU A 747 -18.28 38.74 -2.60
CA GLU A 747 -19.62 39.19 -3.00
C GLU A 747 -20.30 38.19 -3.92
N LEU A 748 -19.60 37.66 -4.93
CA LEU A 748 -20.15 36.67 -5.87
C LEU A 748 -20.50 35.35 -5.17
N ASN A 749 -19.68 34.89 -4.22
CA ASN A 749 -20.00 33.70 -3.42
C ASN A 749 -21.20 33.93 -2.49
N SER A 750 -21.31 35.13 -1.89
CA SER A 750 -22.47 35.53 -1.07
C SER A 750 -23.76 35.58 -1.90
N ALA A 751 -23.69 36.06 -3.14
CA ALA A 751 -24.82 36.08 -4.06
C ALA A 751 -25.32 34.66 -4.36
N ARG A 752 -24.41 33.73 -4.69
CA ARG A 752 -24.73 32.31 -4.90
C ARG A 752 -25.38 31.66 -3.66
N GLU A 753 -24.86 31.94 -2.47
CA GLU A 753 -25.44 31.38 -1.24
C GLU A 753 -26.84 31.93 -0.95
N ARG A 754 -27.07 33.23 -1.17
CA ARG A 754 -28.39 33.86 -1.02
C ARG A 754 -29.40 33.33 -2.03
N SER A 755 -29.03 33.28 -3.31
CA SER A 755 -29.90 32.73 -4.36
C SER A 755 -30.22 31.26 -4.10
N GLY A 756 -29.23 30.47 -3.64
CA GLY A 756 -29.42 29.09 -3.23
C GLY A 756 -30.38 28.90 -2.05
N LYS A 757 -30.34 29.78 -1.05
CA LYS A 757 -31.28 29.75 0.09
C LYS A 757 -32.71 30.03 -0.36
N VAL A 758 -32.90 31.07 -1.17
CA VAL A 758 -34.22 31.42 -1.73
C VAL A 758 -34.80 30.27 -2.56
N ALA A 759 -33.97 29.62 -3.38
CA ALA A 759 -34.38 28.46 -4.16
C ALA A 759 -34.67 27.21 -3.29
N ALA A 760 -33.97 27.03 -2.16
CA ALA A 760 -34.23 25.91 -1.26
C ALA A 760 -35.47 26.12 -0.38
N GLU A 761 -35.76 27.36 0.01
CA GLU A 761 -36.93 27.74 0.82
C GLU A 761 -38.22 27.72 0.00
N SER A 762 -38.15 27.90 -1.32
CA SER A 762 -39.32 27.81 -2.20
C SER A 762 -39.76 26.37 -2.50
N LEU A 763 -38.89 25.39 -2.25
CA LEU A 763 -39.22 23.98 -2.44
C LEU A 763 -40.03 23.44 -1.27
N ASP A 764 -41.16 22.82 -1.57
CA ASP A 764 -41.97 22.12 -0.58
C ASP A 764 -41.26 20.86 -0.04
N GLU A 765 -41.59 20.44 1.18
CA GLU A 765 -41.05 19.23 1.81
C GLU A 765 -41.47 17.94 1.08
N SER A 766 -42.50 18.03 0.24
CA SER A 766 -42.95 16.95 -0.66
C SER A 766 -42.04 16.74 -1.87
N ASN A 767 -41.19 17.72 -2.21
CA ASN A 767 -40.25 17.63 -3.32
C ASN A 767 -39.25 16.48 -3.10
N ASN A 768 -39.02 15.67 -4.13
CA ASN A 768 -38.21 14.46 -3.99
C ASN A 768 -36.72 14.76 -3.77
N ILE A 769 -36.19 15.81 -4.40
CA ILE A 769 -34.79 16.24 -4.22
C ILE A 769 -34.61 16.75 -2.79
N MET A 770 -35.56 17.55 -2.29
CA MET A 770 -35.53 18.04 -0.92
C MET A 770 -35.61 16.88 0.08
N ALA A 771 -36.44 15.86 -0.18
CA ALA A 771 -36.50 14.66 0.65
C ALA A 771 -35.16 13.92 0.74
N MET A 772 -34.40 13.83 -0.36
CA MET A 772 -33.06 13.23 -0.37
C MET A 772 -32.04 14.03 0.44
N VAL A 773 -32.03 15.36 0.29
CA VAL A 773 -31.15 16.26 1.03
C VAL A 773 -31.47 16.25 2.53
N LEU A 774 -32.76 16.30 2.90
CA LEU A 774 -33.22 16.24 4.29
C LEU A 774 -32.92 14.89 4.96
N ALA A 775 -33.05 13.78 4.22
CA ALA A 775 -32.63 12.46 4.71
C ALA A 775 -31.10 12.37 4.86
N GLY A 776 -30.36 13.11 4.02
CA GLY A 776 -28.91 13.03 3.88
C GLY A 776 -28.46 11.81 3.05
N SER A 777 -29.33 11.26 2.21
CA SER A 777 -29.02 10.10 1.37
C SER A 777 -28.08 10.46 0.23
N LYS A 778 -28.38 11.52 -0.52
CA LYS A 778 -27.55 12.05 -1.59
C LYS A 778 -27.93 13.51 -1.87
N GLY A 779 -26.95 14.30 -2.31
CA GLY A 779 -27.13 15.72 -2.59
C GLY A 779 -26.95 16.62 -1.36
N SER A 780 -26.82 17.92 -1.63
CA SER A 780 -26.66 18.99 -0.66
C SER A 780 -27.44 20.22 -1.12
N THR A 781 -27.59 21.22 -0.24
CA THR A 781 -28.20 22.52 -0.58
C THR A 781 -27.44 23.24 -1.70
N ILE A 782 -26.13 23.00 -1.83
CA ILE A 782 -25.31 23.53 -2.94
C ILE A 782 -25.76 22.93 -4.27
N ASN A 783 -26.07 21.63 -4.30
CA ASN A 783 -26.53 20.99 -5.54
C ASN A 783 -27.88 21.56 -6.01
N ILE A 784 -28.81 21.80 -5.06
CA ILE A 784 -30.09 22.44 -5.37
C ILE A 784 -29.86 23.86 -5.93
N SER A 785 -29.00 24.64 -5.28
CA SER A 785 -28.61 25.98 -5.72
C SER A 785 -28.05 26.00 -7.14
N GLN A 786 -27.17 25.07 -7.50
CA GLN A 786 -26.56 25.02 -8.83
C GLN A 786 -27.52 24.54 -9.93
N ILE A 787 -28.44 23.64 -9.59
CA ILE A 787 -29.42 23.10 -10.55
C ILE A 787 -30.52 24.13 -10.83
N MET A 788 -30.98 24.85 -9.81
CA MET A 788 -32.18 25.71 -9.90
C MET A 788 -31.89 27.21 -9.95
N ALA A 789 -30.85 27.70 -9.28
CA ALA A 789 -30.58 29.12 -9.13
C ALA A 789 -29.43 29.60 -10.02
N CYS A 790 -28.18 29.30 -9.64
CA CYS A 790 -26.99 29.63 -10.43
C CYS A 790 -25.81 28.71 -10.08
N VAL A 791 -24.97 28.39 -11.06
CA VAL A 791 -23.76 27.56 -10.82
C VAL A 791 -22.72 28.33 -10.00
N GLY A 792 -22.55 29.63 -10.28
CA GLY A 792 -21.69 30.55 -9.56
C GLY A 792 -20.26 30.67 -10.11
N GLN A 793 -19.38 31.30 -9.33
CA GLN A 793 -18.01 31.63 -9.73
C GLN A 793 -17.13 30.38 -9.93
N GLN A 794 -16.51 30.28 -11.11
CA GLN A 794 -15.49 29.27 -11.41
C GLN A 794 -14.11 29.80 -11.03
N ASN A 795 -13.33 28.96 -10.34
CA ASN A 795 -11.97 29.29 -9.92
C ASN A 795 -10.99 28.29 -10.53
N VAL A 796 -9.77 28.78 -10.78
CA VAL A 796 -8.59 27.99 -11.14
C VAL A 796 -7.44 28.43 -10.23
N GLU A 797 -6.80 27.49 -9.54
CA GLU A 797 -5.71 27.75 -8.58
C GLU A 797 -6.10 28.75 -7.47
N GLY A 798 -7.36 28.69 -7.02
CA GLY A 798 -7.91 29.57 -5.99
C GLY A 798 -8.17 31.02 -6.42
N LYS A 799 -7.98 31.35 -7.71
CA LYS A 799 -8.28 32.66 -8.29
C LYS A 799 -9.42 32.55 -9.31
N ARG A 800 -10.08 33.67 -9.62
CA ARG A 800 -10.98 33.74 -10.79
C ARG A 800 -10.21 33.47 -12.08
N ILE A 801 -10.90 33.05 -13.13
CA ILE A 801 -10.30 32.65 -14.41
C ILE A 801 -9.22 33.66 -14.85
N PRO A 802 -7.95 33.25 -14.98
CA PRO A 802 -6.85 34.16 -15.32
C PRO A 802 -6.98 34.69 -16.75
N PHE A 803 -6.25 35.77 -17.05
CA PHE A 803 -6.12 36.24 -18.43
C PHE A 803 -5.12 35.35 -19.17
N GLY A 804 -5.64 34.38 -19.93
CA GLY A 804 -4.82 33.49 -20.74
C GLY A 804 -4.36 34.10 -22.07
N PHE A 805 -5.09 35.10 -22.57
CA PHE A 805 -4.70 35.91 -23.73
C PHE A 805 -4.14 37.26 -23.27
N ASN A 806 -3.73 38.11 -24.22
CA ASN A 806 -3.22 39.46 -23.97
C ASN A 806 -4.23 40.33 -23.19
N GLU A 807 -4.12 40.31 -21.85
CA GLU A 807 -4.94 41.02 -20.87
C GLU A 807 -6.45 40.75 -21.01
N ARG A 808 -6.84 39.55 -21.42
CA ARG A 808 -8.24 39.09 -21.49
C ARG A 808 -8.36 37.57 -21.30
N SER A 809 -9.53 37.11 -20.89
CA SER A 809 -9.82 35.69 -20.64
C SER A 809 -10.14 34.91 -21.92
N LEU A 810 -10.98 35.46 -22.79
CA LEU A 810 -11.35 34.91 -24.10
C LEU A 810 -11.26 35.99 -25.19
N PRO A 811 -11.12 35.63 -26.48
CA PRO A 811 -11.09 36.59 -27.58
C PRO A 811 -12.40 37.40 -27.74
N HIS A 812 -13.50 36.92 -27.16
CA HIS A 812 -14.82 37.56 -27.16
C HIS A 812 -14.92 38.74 -26.19
N PHE A 813 -14.02 38.84 -25.20
CA PHE A 813 -14.01 39.92 -24.22
C PHE A 813 -13.00 41.01 -24.58
N HIS A 814 -13.27 42.24 -24.13
CA HIS A 814 -12.35 43.36 -24.23
C HIS A 814 -11.13 43.17 -23.32
N LYS A 815 -10.05 43.90 -23.61
CA LYS A 815 -8.86 43.90 -22.74
C LYS A 815 -9.16 44.57 -21.41
N PHE A 816 -8.54 44.06 -20.35
CA PHE A 816 -8.69 44.52 -18.96
C PHE A 816 -10.12 44.45 -18.42
N ASP A 817 -10.93 43.54 -18.95
CA ASP A 817 -12.29 43.33 -18.45
C ASP A 817 -12.29 42.47 -17.18
N TYR A 818 -12.53 43.11 -16.03
CA TYR A 818 -12.62 42.49 -14.70
C TYR A 818 -14.06 42.15 -14.26
N SER A 819 -15.03 42.26 -15.17
CA SER A 819 -16.43 41.92 -14.93
C SER A 819 -16.61 40.46 -14.48
N PRO A 820 -17.73 40.13 -13.80
CA PRO A 820 -18.04 38.76 -13.43
C PRO A 820 -18.05 37.80 -14.63
N GLN A 821 -18.65 38.20 -15.76
CA GLN A 821 -18.79 37.34 -16.96
C GLN A 821 -17.43 37.03 -17.59
N SER A 822 -16.59 38.06 -17.81
CA SER A 822 -15.24 37.88 -18.36
C SER A 822 -14.36 36.99 -17.48
N ARG A 823 -14.58 37.01 -16.16
CA ARG A 823 -13.75 36.31 -15.17
C ARG A 823 -14.39 35.00 -14.66
N GLY A 824 -15.34 34.42 -15.40
CA GLY A 824 -15.85 33.07 -15.15
C GLY A 824 -16.93 32.95 -14.09
N PHE A 825 -17.70 34.01 -13.83
CA PHE A 825 -18.95 33.89 -13.10
C PHE A 825 -20.03 33.30 -13.99
N VAL A 826 -20.59 32.17 -13.57
CA VAL A 826 -21.70 31.51 -14.27
C VAL A 826 -22.99 31.92 -13.60
N GLU A 827 -23.76 32.74 -14.30
CA GLU A 827 -25.05 33.26 -13.83
C GLU A 827 -26.15 32.22 -13.99
N ASN A 828 -26.11 31.47 -15.08
CA ASN A 828 -27.11 30.46 -15.40
C ASN A 828 -27.05 29.25 -14.46
N SER A 829 -28.17 28.55 -14.35
CA SER A 829 -28.28 27.27 -13.68
C SER A 829 -28.12 26.12 -14.68
N TYR A 830 -27.96 24.88 -14.19
CA TYR A 830 -27.99 23.72 -15.09
C TYR A 830 -29.35 23.54 -15.79
N LEU A 831 -30.45 24.02 -15.19
CA LEU A 831 -31.78 23.98 -15.82
C LEU A 831 -31.92 24.99 -16.96
N SER A 832 -31.45 26.22 -16.78
CA SER A 832 -31.52 27.25 -17.82
C SER A 832 -30.53 27.02 -18.97
N GLY A 833 -29.45 26.27 -18.69
CA GLY A 833 -28.40 25.98 -19.66
C GLY A 833 -27.29 27.03 -19.62
N LEU A 834 -26.07 26.58 -19.92
CA LEU A 834 -24.86 27.41 -19.86
C LEU A 834 -24.60 28.08 -21.20
N GLU A 835 -24.19 29.35 -21.18
CA GLU A 835 -23.67 30.01 -22.38
C GLU A 835 -22.32 29.42 -22.81
N PRO A 836 -21.92 29.54 -24.09
CA PRO A 836 -20.66 28.95 -24.56
C PRO A 836 -19.41 29.40 -23.77
N HIS A 837 -19.36 30.67 -23.36
CA HIS A 837 -18.26 31.20 -22.56
C HIS A 837 -18.29 30.67 -21.12
N GLU A 838 -19.49 30.58 -20.51
CA GLU A 838 -19.71 29.99 -19.19
C GLU A 838 -19.33 28.49 -19.17
N LEU A 839 -19.72 27.75 -20.20
CA LEU A 839 -19.40 26.34 -20.37
C LEU A 839 -17.89 26.13 -20.42
N PHE A 840 -17.17 26.95 -21.19
CA PHE A 840 -15.72 26.86 -21.29
C PHE A 840 -15.05 27.14 -19.94
N PHE A 841 -15.46 28.19 -19.22
CA PHE A 841 -14.93 28.50 -17.90
C PHE A 841 -15.27 27.43 -16.86
N HIS A 842 -16.47 26.84 -16.93
CA HIS A 842 -16.86 25.71 -16.09
C HIS A 842 -16.01 24.47 -16.37
N ALA A 843 -15.73 24.18 -17.65
CA ALA A 843 -14.84 23.09 -18.04
C ALA A 843 -13.40 23.30 -17.54
N MET A 844 -12.89 24.53 -17.56
CA MET A 844 -11.57 24.85 -17.00
C MET A 844 -11.50 24.55 -15.50
N GLY A 845 -12.48 25.02 -14.71
CA GLY A 845 -12.56 24.72 -13.27
C GLY A 845 -12.74 23.23 -13.00
N GLY A 846 -13.58 22.55 -13.78
CA GLY A 846 -13.77 21.10 -13.69
C GLY A 846 -12.49 20.31 -13.99
N ARG A 847 -11.68 20.76 -14.95
CA ARG A 847 -10.41 20.12 -15.33
C ARG A 847 -9.39 20.16 -14.19
N GLU A 848 -9.31 21.26 -13.45
CA GLU A 848 -8.45 21.35 -12.25
C GLU A 848 -8.83 20.26 -11.23
N GLY A 849 -10.11 20.09 -10.94
CA GLY A 849 -10.59 19.06 -10.01
C GLY A 849 -10.24 17.64 -10.45
N ILE A 850 -10.30 17.35 -11.76
CA ILE A 850 -9.91 16.04 -12.31
C ILE A 850 -8.40 15.81 -12.17
N ILE A 851 -7.57 16.83 -12.46
CA ILE A 851 -6.11 16.76 -12.33
C ILE A 851 -5.73 16.57 -10.85
N ASP A 852 -6.30 17.37 -9.95
CA ASP A 852 -6.06 17.27 -8.51
C ASP A 852 -6.43 15.87 -7.98
N THR A 853 -7.55 15.30 -8.44
CA THR A 853 -7.93 13.92 -8.09
C THR A 853 -6.91 12.89 -8.58
N ALA A 854 -6.38 13.04 -9.79
CA ALA A 854 -5.35 12.16 -10.33
C ALA A 854 -4.02 12.28 -9.56
N CYS A 855 -3.57 13.51 -9.26
CA CYS A 855 -2.34 13.76 -8.51
C CYS A 855 -2.44 13.23 -7.08
N LYS A 856 -3.54 13.54 -6.36
CA LYS A 856 -3.80 13.05 -5.01
C LYS A 856 -3.79 11.53 -4.95
N THR A 857 -4.30 10.84 -5.96
CA THR A 857 -4.27 9.37 -6.01
C THR A 857 -2.83 8.83 -5.99
N SER A 858 -1.89 9.53 -6.63
CA SER A 858 -0.47 9.14 -6.65
C SER A 858 0.33 9.58 -5.43
N GLU A 859 -0.02 10.72 -4.82
CA GLU A 859 0.69 11.26 -3.64
C GLU A 859 0.23 10.62 -2.33
N THR A 860 -1.05 10.25 -2.24
CA THR A 860 -1.63 9.64 -1.03
C THR A 860 -1.30 8.15 -0.90
N GLY A 861 -1.03 7.46 -2.01
CA GLY A 861 -0.69 6.04 -2.05
C GLY A 861 0.82 5.78 -2.04
#